data_AF-A0A4Y7QC62-F1
#
_entry.id   AF-A0A4Y7QC62-F1
#
_cell.length_a   1.000
_cell.length_b   1.000
_cell.length_c   1.000
_cell.angle_alpha   90.00
_cell.angle_beta   90.00
_cell.angle_gamma   90.00
#
_symmetry.space_group_name_H-M   'P 1'
#
loop_
_entity.id
_entity.type
_entity.pdbx_description
1 polymer ?
#
loop_
_entity_poly.entity_id
_entity_poly.type
_entity_poly.pdbx_seq_one_letter_code
_entity_poly.pdbx_strand_id
1 'polypeptide(L)'
;MADAAFKDVPELFEADIGEVLTARTESLSTFRELGPPDLCHVVKSANRSGQKDLGSYHYVSGVDASSSASLAAYINSLTYSIDDNSTWYSKNTAWKVRNGCYCCFNAFSRVDVRVDVKIPGGVLAYVIDLRGERHDATPELWQETYLSAILRAILYGDDPTYWLEAYRKLDPITTPEGEVRFLEAAEALFLKGWQVGSDPEIQVATSVSNHLTAGILKYFGDGFRWQQAANLFEKLSVKEPEVASLLAKSYIGMNEEVKAVQVMANALRDNPQSYTLLHVQCDFLRSKGKYEWALKLARQAVNCAPSEFVTWEKLTEVYIDLGQFESALLTLNSCPMFTYNGRDAHRNLTPARVNLPYKQIIADILPERRKTDDDEADPALQRLPAPGLRGTWARAYALLARLVSRVGWDELLKTRSVVFVMEEEYRMQKAQSDIRANLSANGDTAEELSERKVIHEDGTVTSSVRDSTVSDAVTLVAKKSEEEDADDDASTKGMVSASSDHPGTQSDLQLNDNIPTIKISTESDREREHEEMRAAGVGVGVNGNGKEHASEETKAAEKELEKPVQAAGGENATDSGEANAASAQEGFSFSNKRLCERWLDNLFMVLYEDLRIWTIFRAEVAHFKTQHVAYRKTGLEWEILGDLGLRLHHKEEAKEAYQRCLDSQRYSYKPWQKLMETYADEGDLQRTLQTAIRVAAYQHNEYSEASYPTSIAHHLFKLGQIHGHAKISYTLLSMGLPDPILKIMESYLNYGQVFKVEGYDF
;
A
#
# COMPACT_ATOMS: atom_id res chain seq x y z
N MET A 1 -21.47 29.68 26.65
CA MET A 1 -21.00 30.72 25.71
C MET A 1 -21.64 30.41 24.36
N ALA A 2 -22.14 31.40 23.62
CA ALA A 2 -22.56 31.17 22.25
C ALA A 2 -21.33 30.73 21.44
N ASP A 3 -21.33 29.49 20.96
CA ASP A 3 -20.18 28.98 20.24
C ASP A 3 -20.18 29.57 18.82
N ALA A 4 -19.04 30.07 18.37
CA ALA A 4 -18.84 30.49 16.99
C ALA A 4 -18.75 29.29 16.03
N ALA A 5 -18.95 28.08 16.55
CA ALA A 5 -18.74 26.84 15.87
C ALA A 5 -19.88 26.46 14.91
N PHE A 6 -19.55 25.73 13.85
CA PHE A 6 -20.52 25.04 13.03
C PHE A 6 -21.09 23.84 13.77
N LYS A 7 -22.40 23.60 13.60
CA LYS A 7 -23.13 22.53 14.27
C LYS A 7 -22.87 21.15 13.68
N ASP A 8 -22.69 21.07 12.37
CA ASP A 8 -22.68 19.82 11.60
C ASP A 8 -21.49 19.69 10.64
N VAL A 9 -20.66 20.74 10.55
CA VAL A 9 -19.46 20.79 9.71
C VAL A 9 -18.22 20.78 10.61
N PRO A 10 -17.22 19.91 10.36
CA PRO A 10 -15.98 19.95 11.12
C PRO A 10 -15.20 21.20 10.76
N GLU A 11 -14.47 21.78 11.71
CA GLU A 11 -13.63 22.94 11.45
C GLU A 11 -12.46 23.06 12.43
N LEU A 12 -11.40 23.69 11.92
CA LEU A 12 -10.17 24.02 12.61
C LEU A 12 -10.10 25.54 12.76
N PHE A 13 -9.97 26.04 13.98
CA PHE A 13 -9.82 27.47 14.25
C PHE A 13 -8.35 27.87 14.13
N GLU A 14 -8.10 28.98 13.43
CA GLU A 14 -6.76 29.54 13.24
C GLU A 14 -6.28 30.29 14.49
N ALA A 15 -4.96 30.34 14.67
CA ALA A 15 -4.33 31.24 15.63
C ALA A 15 -4.35 32.69 15.11
N ASP A 16 -3.95 32.86 13.84
CA ASP A 16 -3.99 34.12 13.11
C ASP A 16 -4.85 33.99 11.85
N ILE A 17 -5.78 34.92 11.65
CA ILE A 17 -6.75 34.86 10.54
C ILE A 17 -6.02 34.85 9.19
N GLY A 18 -6.24 33.81 8.39
CA GLY A 18 -5.66 33.64 7.06
C GLY A 18 -4.27 32.99 7.04
N GLU A 19 -3.79 32.46 8.16
CA GLU A 19 -2.54 31.68 8.21
C GLU A 19 -2.61 30.44 7.31
N VAL A 20 -3.77 29.78 7.22
CA VAL A 20 -3.96 28.58 6.39
C VAL A 20 -3.85 28.90 4.90
N LEU A 21 -4.35 30.07 4.48
CA LEU A 21 -4.26 30.53 3.08
C LEU A 21 -2.81 30.88 2.71
N THR A 22 -2.06 31.41 3.68
CA THR A 22 -0.64 31.72 3.51
C THR A 22 0.17 30.44 3.38
N ALA A 23 0.01 29.49 4.31
CA ALA A 23 0.67 28.19 4.28
C ALA A 23 0.32 27.38 3.01
N ARG A 24 -0.95 27.44 2.55
CA ARG A 24 -1.35 26.85 1.28
C ARG A 24 -0.58 27.46 0.10
N THR A 25 -0.42 28.78 0.08
CA THR A 25 0.32 29.49 -0.99
C THR A 25 1.79 29.09 -1.01
N GLU A 26 2.44 29.00 0.15
CA GLU A 26 3.84 28.58 0.28
C GLU A 26 4.09 27.14 -0.18
N SER A 27 3.09 26.26 0.00
CA SER A 27 3.18 24.86 -0.40
C SER A 27 2.82 24.58 -1.86
N LEU A 28 2.27 25.54 -2.63
CA LEU A 28 1.82 25.32 -4.01
C LEU A 28 2.90 24.70 -4.90
N SER A 29 4.14 25.19 -4.77
CA SER A 29 5.28 24.73 -5.58
C SER A 29 5.72 23.29 -5.28
N THR A 30 5.26 22.71 -4.17
CA THR A 30 5.61 21.34 -3.74
C THR A 30 4.73 20.28 -4.41
N PHE A 31 3.53 20.64 -4.86
CA PHE A 31 2.60 19.71 -5.46
C PHE A 31 3.03 19.32 -6.89
N ARG A 32 2.83 18.04 -7.23
CA ARG A 32 3.31 17.43 -8.47
C ARG A 32 2.21 16.74 -9.28
N GLU A 33 1.17 16.25 -8.65
CA GLU A 33 0.08 15.48 -9.28
C GLU A 33 -1.25 16.25 -9.16
N LEU A 34 -2.31 15.59 -8.65
CA LEU A 34 -3.63 16.20 -8.51
C LEU A 34 -3.69 17.29 -7.43
N GLY A 35 -2.65 17.43 -6.59
CA GLY A 35 -2.53 18.48 -5.59
C GLY A 35 -3.33 18.24 -4.30
N PRO A 36 -3.39 19.25 -3.42
CA PRO A 36 -4.03 19.15 -2.12
C PRO A 36 -5.56 19.07 -2.25
N PRO A 37 -6.26 18.60 -1.21
CA PRO A 37 -7.71 18.72 -1.19
C PRO A 37 -8.13 20.20 -1.20
N ASP A 38 -9.40 20.42 -1.54
CA ASP A 38 -9.93 21.78 -1.59
C ASP A 38 -10.07 22.31 -0.16
N LEU A 39 -9.87 23.61 -0.01
CA LEU A 39 -9.82 24.29 1.29
C LEU A 39 -10.93 25.34 1.35
N CYS A 40 -11.76 25.28 2.37
CA CYS A 40 -12.76 26.30 2.65
C CYS A 40 -12.40 27.02 3.94
N HIS A 41 -11.99 28.28 3.82
CA HIS A 41 -11.71 29.17 4.96
C HIS A 41 -12.88 30.16 5.13
N VAL A 42 -13.28 30.43 6.36
CA VAL A 42 -14.35 31.36 6.71
C VAL A 42 -13.92 32.30 7.85
N VAL A 43 -14.40 33.54 7.80
CA VAL A 43 -14.25 34.52 8.88
C VAL A 43 -15.61 34.79 9.50
N LYS A 44 -15.68 34.59 10.80
CA LYS A 44 -16.89 34.75 11.61
C LYS A 44 -16.75 36.00 12.48
N SER A 45 -17.80 36.80 12.52
CA SER A 45 -17.85 38.04 13.31
C SER A 45 -19.02 38.03 14.28
N ALA A 46 -18.79 38.54 15.49
CA ALA A 46 -19.81 38.76 16.51
C ALA A 46 -20.40 40.17 16.39
N ASN A 47 -21.72 40.32 16.52
CA ASN A 47 -22.41 41.62 16.48
C ASN A 47 -22.12 42.55 17.69
N ARG A 48 -21.11 42.25 18.52
CA ARG A 48 -20.79 43.00 19.75
C ARG A 48 -19.47 43.74 19.61
N SER A 49 -19.50 45.06 19.85
CA SER A 49 -18.32 45.92 19.84
C SER A 49 -17.23 45.38 20.78
N GLY A 50 -16.02 45.18 20.24
CA GLY A 50 -14.83 44.72 20.97
C GLY A 50 -14.56 43.20 20.92
N GLN A 51 -15.44 42.40 20.32
CA GLN A 51 -15.11 41.00 19.99
C GLN A 51 -14.30 40.96 18.70
N LYS A 52 -13.20 40.19 18.72
CA LYS A 52 -12.38 39.96 17.53
C LYS A 52 -13.08 38.98 16.59
N ASP A 53 -12.86 39.16 15.29
CA ASP A 53 -13.26 38.17 14.29
C ASP A 53 -12.47 36.86 14.52
N LEU A 54 -13.06 35.74 14.12
CA LEU A 54 -12.45 34.40 14.21
C LEU A 54 -12.31 33.81 12.81
N GLY A 55 -11.13 33.30 12.49
CA GLY A 55 -10.87 32.50 11.29
C GLY A 55 -11.02 31.01 11.61
N SER A 56 -11.70 30.28 10.74
CA SER A 56 -11.71 28.82 10.77
C SER A 56 -11.74 28.25 9.36
N TYR A 57 -11.33 27.00 9.23
CA TYR A 57 -11.28 26.32 7.94
C TYR A 57 -11.56 24.83 8.06
N HIS A 58 -11.86 24.22 6.93
CA HIS A 58 -11.98 22.77 6.78
C HIS A 58 -11.58 22.36 5.38
N TYR A 59 -11.16 21.11 5.23
CA TYR A 59 -10.90 20.52 3.92
C TYR A 59 -12.18 19.94 3.36
N VAL A 60 -12.32 19.97 2.04
CA VAL A 60 -13.51 19.44 1.39
C VAL A 60 -13.18 18.82 0.03
N SER A 61 -13.93 17.81 -0.37
CA SER A 61 -13.94 17.27 -1.72
C SER A 61 -15.37 17.03 -2.20
N GLY A 62 -15.55 17.01 -3.52
CA GLY A 62 -16.84 16.77 -4.17
C GLY A 62 -17.74 17.99 -4.32
N VAL A 63 -17.29 19.20 -3.99
CA VAL A 63 -18.01 20.44 -4.34
C VAL A 63 -17.84 20.71 -5.83
N ASP A 64 -18.90 21.15 -6.51
CA ASP A 64 -18.85 21.52 -7.93
C ASP A 64 -17.96 22.77 -8.14
N ALA A 65 -16.73 22.55 -8.60
CA ALA A 65 -15.74 23.58 -8.91
C ALA A 65 -15.82 24.09 -10.37
N SER A 66 -16.97 23.96 -11.04
CA SER A 66 -17.16 24.47 -12.42
C SER A 66 -17.36 25.98 -12.53
N SER A 67 -17.64 26.68 -11.43
CA SER A 67 -17.83 28.13 -11.46
C SER A 67 -17.59 28.80 -10.10
N SER A 68 -17.40 30.12 -10.12
CA SER A 68 -17.36 30.92 -8.89
C SER A 68 -18.70 30.92 -8.14
N ALA A 69 -19.82 30.81 -8.85
CA ALA A 69 -21.16 30.80 -8.26
C ALA A 69 -21.42 29.54 -7.45
N SER A 70 -21.00 28.36 -7.93
CA SER A 70 -21.17 27.10 -7.21
C SER A 70 -20.30 27.04 -5.94
N LEU A 71 -19.05 27.49 -6.02
CA LEU A 71 -18.17 27.60 -4.85
C LEU A 71 -18.67 28.64 -3.84
N ALA A 72 -19.20 29.78 -4.31
CA ALA A 72 -19.81 30.77 -3.43
C ALA A 72 -21.10 30.24 -2.78
N ALA A 73 -21.91 29.45 -3.49
CA ALA A 73 -23.09 28.80 -2.95
C ALA A 73 -22.73 27.83 -1.80
N TYR A 74 -21.62 27.09 -1.94
CA TYR A 74 -21.10 26.26 -0.86
C TYR A 74 -20.78 27.09 0.40
N ILE A 75 -19.99 28.16 0.28
CA ILE A 75 -19.67 29.05 1.41
C ILE A 75 -20.94 29.64 2.03
N ASN A 76 -21.90 30.09 1.20
CA ASN A 76 -23.16 30.63 1.68
C ASN A 76 -24.00 29.58 2.44
N SER A 77 -23.94 28.30 2.05
CA SER A 77 -24.65 27.24 2.76
C SER A 77 -24.18 27.08 4.21
N LEU A 78 -22.91 27.38 4.50
CA LEU A 78 -22.35 27.32 5.85
C LEU A 78 -22.96 28.35 6.80
N THR A 79 -23.61 29.40 6.27
CA THR A 79 -24.34 30.37 7.11
C THR A 79 -25.48 29.72 7.88
N TYR A 80 -26.07 28.64 7.35
CA TYR A 80 -27.13 27.87 8.00
C TYR A 80 -26.60 26.85 9.00
N SER A 81 -25.30 26.58 8.99
CA SER A 81 -24.63 25.66 9.92
C SER A 81 -24.14 26.35 11.21
N ILE A 82 -24.22 27.67 11.31
CA ILE A 82 -23.97 28.38 12.57
C ILE A 82 -25.22 28.31 13.44
N ASP A 83 -25.06 27.84 14.67
CA ASP A 83 -26.15 27.63 15.60
C ASP A 83 -26.77 28.99 16.03
N ASP A 84 -27.95 29.29 15.51
CA ASP A 84 -28.74 30.46 15.93
C ASP A 84 -29.49 30.10 17.21
N ASN A 85 -28.73 29.82 18.28
CA ASN A 85 -29.29 29.43 19.58
C ASN A 85 -29.88 30.65 20.30
N SER A 86 -30.79 31.35 19.62
CA SER A 86 -31.68 32.37 20.15
C SER A 86 -32.92 31.66 20.71
N THR A 87 -32.70 30.89 21.79
CA THR A 87 -33.80 30.63 22.72
C THR A 87 -34.30 32.00 23.17
N TRP A 88 -35.61 32.23 23.16
CA TRP A 88 -36.25 33.55 23.34
C TRP A 88 -35.90 34.30 24.65
N TYR A 89 -35.18 33.65 25.57
CA TYR A 89 -34.64 34.19 26.81
C TYR A 89 -33.13 34.48 26.81
N SER A 90 -32.39 34.13 25.76
CA SER A 90 -30.93 34.24 25.68
C SER A 90 -30.50 35.39 24.77
N LYS A 91 -30.09 36.52 25.38
CA LYS A 91 -29.37 37.62 24.70
C LYS A 91 -27.91 37.20 24.38
N ASN A 92 -27.72 36.06 23.76
CA ASN A 92 -26.39 35.57 23.39
C ASN A 92 -25.88 36.25 22.12
N THR A 93 -24.56 36.45 22.05
CA THR A 93 -23.86 37.01 20.89
C THR A 93 -24.14 36.17 19.64
N ALA A 94 -24.88 36.71 18.67
CA ALA A 94 -25.08 36.06 17.38
C ALA A 94 -23.79 36.19 16.54
N TRP A 95 -23.13 35.06 16.32
CA TRP A 95 -22.04 34.95 15.36
C TRP A 95 -22.59 34.81 13.95
N LYS A 96 -21.91 35.38 12.96
CA LYS A 96 -22.28 35.25 11.54
C LYS A 96 -21.04 35.07 10.69
N VAL A 97 -21.14 34.26 9.63
CA VAL A 97 -20.12 34.22 8.58
C VAL A 97 -20.15 35.55 7.84
N ARG A 98 -19.02 36.25 7.83
CA ARG A 98 -18.86 37.57 7.21
C ARG A 98 -18.15 37.46 5.85
N ASN A 99 -17.11 36.62 5.81
CA ASN A 99 -16.31 36.38 4.63
C ASN A 99 -15.97 34.89 4.50
N GLY A 100 -15.63 34.44 3.30
CA GLY A 100 -15.02 33.14 3.07
C GLY A 100 -14.09 33.15 1.86
N CYS A 101 -13.21 32.16 1.78
CA CYS A 101 -12.32 31.90 0.66
C CYS A 101 -12.35 30.39 0.37
N TYR A 102 -12.76 30.02 -0.83
CA TYR A 102 -12.67 28.64 -1.31
C TYR A 102 -11.46 28.50 -2.22
N CYS A 103 -10.58 27.52 -1.96
CA CYS A 103 -9.39 27.25 -2.77
C CYS A 103 -9.49 25.86 -3.40
N CYS A 104 -9.31 25.78 -4.72
CA CYS A 104 -9.33 24.54 -5.49
C CYS A 104 -8.10 24.50 -6.40
N PHE A 105 -7.29 23.45 -6.28
CA PHE A 105 -6.07 23.33 -7.08
C PHE A 105 -6.39 22.83 -8.50
N ASN A 106 -5.84 23.49 -9.52
CA ASN A 106 -5.87 23.04 -10.90
C ASN A 106 -4.56 22.31 -11.22
N ALA A 107 -4.62 21.00 -11.45
CA ALA A 107 -3.46 20.16 -11.71
C ALA A 107 -2.89 20.31 -13.13
N PHE A 108 -3.71 20.72 -14.11
CA PHE A 108 -3.28 20.90 -15.51
C PHE A 108 -2.38 22.13 -15.67
N SER A 109 -2.88 23.29 -15.24
CA SER A 109 -2.14 24.55 -15.32
C SER A 109 -1.28 24.85 -14.09
N ARG A 110 -1.38 24.02 -13.03
CA ARG A 110 -0.66 24.17 -11.75
C ARG A 110 -0.87 25.54 -11.12
N VAL A 111 -2.14 25.91 -10.97
CA VAL A 111 -2.58 27.15 -10.31
C VAL A 111 -3.63 26.82 -9.24
N ASP A 112 -3.77 27.67 -8.24
CA ASP A 112 -4.77 27.54 -7.17
C ASP A 112 -5.90 28.54 -7.43
N VAL A 113 -7.07 28.04 -7.84
CA VAL A 113 -8.26 28.88 -8.06
C VAL A 113 -8.87 29.25 -6.72
N ARG A 114 -9.09 30.55 -6.50
CA ARG A 114 -9.65 31.09 -5.27
C ARG A 114 -10.92 31.89 -5.53
N VAL A 115 -11.91 31.66 -4.66
CA VAL A 115 -13.17 32.38 -4.67
C VAL A 115 -13.37 33.03 -3.31
N ASP A 116 -13.17 34.35 -3.27
CA ASP A 116 -13.44 35.17 -2.08
C ASP A 116 -14.92 35.61 -2.10
N VAL A 117 -15.62 35.33 -1.01
CA VAL A 117 -17.03 35.67 -0.81
C VAL A 117 -17.16 36.65 0.35
N LYS A 118 -17.94 37.71 0.16
CA LYS A 118 -18.36 38.64 1.21
C LYS A 118 -19.87 38.52 1.41
N ILE A 119 -20.32 38.53 2.66
CA ILE A 119 -21.71 38.31 3.03
C ILE A 119 -22.24 39.53 3.82
N PRO A 120 -23.33 40.20 3.37
CA PRO A 120 -24.06 39.99 2.11
C PRO A 120 -23.38 40.69 0.91
N GLY A 121 -23.12 39.94 -0.15
CA GLY A 121 -22.74 40.46 -1.46
C GLY A 121 -21.23 40.60 -1.71
N GLY A 122 -20.81 40.12 -2.88
CA GLY A 122 -19.43 40.20 -3.38
C GLY A 122 -18.83 38.82 -3.56
N VAL A 123 -18.54 38.46 -4.81
CA VAL A 123 -17.80 37.25 -5.18
C VAL A 123 -16.64 37.69 -6.07
N LEU A 124 -15.42 37.38 -5.67
CA LEU A 124 -14.21 37.64 -6.45
C LEU A 124 -13.51 36.33 -6.73
N ALA A 125 -13.40 35.96 -7.99
CA ALA A 125 -12.66 34.80 -8.44
C ALA A 125 -11.33 35.21 -9.09
N TYR A 126 -10.27 34.52 -8.73
CA TYR A 126 -8.92 34.72 -9.27
C TYR A 126 -8.14 33.41 -9.15
N VAL A 127 -6.97 33.35 -9.76
CA VAL A 127 -6.04 32.22 -9.59
C VAL A 127 -4.73 32.70 -8.99
N ILE A 128 -4.07 31.83 -8.23
CA ILE A 128 -2.73 32.06 -7.72
C ILE A 128 -1.79 31.06 -8.40
N ASP A 129 -0.73 31.56 -9.03
CA ASP A 129 0.29 30.70 -9.61
C ASP A 129 1.29 30.18 -8.56
N LEU A 130 2.24 29.34 -9.00
CA LEU A 130 3.26 28.76 -8.11
C LEU A 130 4.21 29.80 -7.49
N ARG A 131 4.21 31.05 -7.97
CA ARG A 131 5.00 32.17 -7.44
C ARG A 131 4.20 33.00 -6.43
N GLY A 132 2.91 32.70 -6.24
CA GLY A 132 2.02 33.49 -5.39
C GLY A 132 1.42 34.71 -6.11
N GLU A 133 1.58 34.84 -7.42
CA GLU A 133 1.03 35.97 -8.18
C GLU A 133 -0.43 35.72 -8.56
N ARG A 134 -1.24 36.79 -8.52
CA ARG A 134 -2.69 36.72 -8.82
C ARG A 134 -2.96 36.98 -10.29
N HIS A 135 -3.79 36.15 -10.89
CA HIS A 135 -4.24 36.27 -12.28
C HIS A 135 -5.76 36.09 -12.39
N ASP A 136 -6.33 36.44 -13.54
CA ASP A 136 -7.76 36.28 -13.82
C ASP A 136 -8.13 34.80 -14.01
N ALA A 137 -9.28 34.40 -13.47
CA ALA A 137 -9.81 33.03 -13.60
C ALA A 137 -10.58 32.87 -14.93
N THR A 138 -9.86 32.47 -15.99
CA THR A 138 -10.45 32.27 -17.32
C THR A 138 -11.37 31.04 -17.40
N PRO A 139 -12.29 30.97 -18.39
CA PRO A 139 -13.15 29.80 -18.56
C PRO A 139 -12.39 28.47 -18.72
N GLU A 140 -11.24 28.50 -19.39
CA GLU A 140 -10.39 27.32 -19.58
C GLU A 140 -9.82 26.83 -18.24
N LEU A 141 -9.37 27.76 -17.37
CA LEU A 141 -8.91 27.42 -16.04
C LEU A 141 -10.03 26.85 -15.17
N TRP A 142 -11.26 27.34 -15.29
CA TRP A 142 -12.42 26.76 -14.60
C TRP A 142 -12.71 25.33 -15.02
N GLN A 143 -12.63 25.03 -16.33
CA GLN A 143 -12.83 23.66 -16.83
C GLN A 143 -11.77 22.69 -16.33
N GLU A 144 -10.50 23.12 -16.33
CA GLU A 144 -9.39 22.33 -15.80
C GLU A 144 -9.50 22.12 -14.28
N THR A 145 -9.94 23.15 -13.54
CA THR A 145 -10.16 23.11 -12.09
C THR A 145 -11.29 22.15 -11.73
N TYR A 146 -12.42 22.23 -12.44
CA TYR A 146 -13.54 21.32 -12.29
C TYR A 146 -13.12 19.85 -12.44
N LEU A 147 -12.38 19.55 -13.52
CA LEU A 147 -11.92 18.18 -13.75
C LEU A 147 -10.89 17.74 -12.69
N SER A 148 -9.99 18.63 -12.28
CA SER A 148 -9.02 18.36 -11.21
C SER A 148 -9.71 18.02 -9.88
N ALA A 149 -10.75 18.77 -9.50
CA ALA A 149 -11.53 18.54 -8.28
C ALA A 149 -12.25 17.19 -8.29
N ILE A 150 -12.87 16.83 -9.42
CA ILE A 150 -13.54 15.54 -9.59
C ILE A 150 -12.53 14.39 -9.52
N LEU A 151 -11.39 14.50 -10.22
CA LEU A 151 -10.35 13.46 -10.19
C LEU A 151 -9.79 13.26 -8.79
N ARG A 152 -9.53 14.34 -8.04
CA ARG A 152 -9.12 14.25 -6.63
C ARG A 152 -10.17 13.54 -5.78
N ALA A 153 -11.45 13.89 -5.93
CA ALA A 153 -12.53 13.26 -5.16
C ALA A 153 -12.63 11.76 -5.47
N ILE A 154 -12.51 11.36 -6.74
CA ILE A 154 -12.59 9.97 -7.18
C ILE A 154 -11.36 9.16 -6.74
N LEU A 155 -10.15 9.66 -6.99
CA LEU A 155 -8.92 8.88 -6.83
C LEU A 155 -8.33 8.95 -5.43
N TYR A 156 -8.39 10.12 -4.79
CA TYR A 156 -7.73 10.37 -3.51
C TYR A 156 -8.72 10.44 -2.33
N GLY A 157 -10.02 10.34 -2.59
CA GLY A 157 -11.06 10.36 -1.54
C GLY A 157 -10.80 9.36 -0.42
N ASP A 158 -10.35 8.14 -0.75
CA ASP A 158 -10.09 7.06 0.21
C ASP A 158 -8.58 6.79 0.44
N ASP A 159 -7.71 7.68 -0.04
CA ASP A 159 -6.26 7.51 0.10
C ASP A 159 -5.80 7.76 1.55
N PRO A 160 -5.11 6.80 2.20
CA PRO A 160 -4.57 6.98 3.55
C PRO A 160 -3.59 8.16 3.68
N THR A 161 -2.91 8.54 2.59
CA THR A 161 -1.99 9.69 2.52
C THR A 161 -2.73 11.03 2.66
N TYR A 162 -4.04 11.06 2.37
CA TYR A 162 -4.91 12.23 2.49
C TYR A 162 -5.71 12.23 3.81
N TRP A 163 -5.24 11.53 4.85
CA TRP A 163 -5.86 11.58 6.18
C TRP A 163 -5.63 12.95 6.83
N LEU A 164 -6.61 13.84 6.68
CA LEU A 164 -6.62 15.19 7.23
C LEU A 164 -7.70 15.33 8.30
N GLU A 165 -7.40 16.10 9.33
CA GLU A 165 -8.40 16.51 10.32
C GLU A 165 -9.40 17.48 9.68
N ALA A 166 -10.67 17.39 10.08
CA ALA A 166 -11.76 18.19 9.51
C ALA A 166 -11.88 18.11 7.97
N TYR A 167 -11.80 16.91 7.42
CA TYR A 167 -11.99 16.66 5.99
C TYR A 167 -13.41 16.16 5.69
N ARG A 168 -14.20 16.99 5.02
CA ARG A 168 -15.57 16.66 4.59
C ARG A 168 -15.59 16.15 3.14
N LYS A 169 -16.15 14.96 2.91
CA LYS A 169 -16.23 14.38 1.55
C LYS A 169 -17.67 14.36 1.07
N LEU A 170 -17.94 14.93 -0.09
CA LEU A 170 -19.25 15.01 -0.71
C LEU A 170 -19.27 14.23 -2.02
N ASP A 171 -20.46 13.92 -2.54
CA ASP A 171 -20.62 13.31 -3.86
C ASP A 171 -20.14 14.27 -4.96
N PRO A 172 -19.08 13.94 -5.73
CA PRO A 172 -18.57 14.82 -6.78
C PRO A 172 -19.51 14.92 -7.99
N ILE A 173 -20.35 13.90 -8.22
CA ILE A 173 -21.31 13.83 -9.32
C ILE A 173 -22.63 13.30 -8.77
N THR A 174 -23.64 14.16 -8.71
CA THR A 174 -24.94 13.88 -8.07
C THR A 174 -26.09 13.67 -9.05
N THR A 175 -25.89 14.00 -10.33
CA THR A 175 -26.92 13.94 -11.38
C THR A 175 -26.38 13.31 -12.67
N PRO A 176 -27.23 12.65 -13.47
CA PRO A 176 -26.83 12.16 -14.80
C PRO A 176 -26.32 13.27 -15.72
N GLU A 177 -26.87 14.48 -15.64
CA GLU A 177 -26.38 15.65 -16.38
C GLU A 177 -24.97 16.06 -15.92
N GLY A 178 -24.68 15.93 -14.62
CA GLY A 178 -23.33 16.11 -14.08
C GLY A 178 -22.33 15.10 -14.64
N GLU A 179 -22.75 13.85 -14.86
CA GLU A 179 -21.92 12.81 -15.48
C GLU A 179 -21.62 13.11 -16.95
N VAL A 180 -22.61 13.62 -17.70
CA VAL A 180 -22.39 14.09 -19.08
C VAL A 180 -21.38 15.23 -19.10
N ARG A 181 -21.52 16.23 -18.21
CA ARG A 181 -20.55 17.33 -18.09
C ARG A 181 -19.14 16.85 -17.74
N PHE A 182 -19.02 15.84 -16.87
CA PHE A 182 -17.73 15.23 -16.55
C PHE A 182 -17.09 14.60 -17.79
N LEU A 183 -17.85 13.83 -18.58
CA LEU A 183 -17.35 13.21 -19.81
C LEU A 183 -16.99 14.25 -20.89
N GLU A 184 -17.76 15.32 -21.02
CA GLU A 184 -17.46 16.42 -21.95
C GLU A 184 -16.16 17.15 -21.57
N ALA A 185 -15.96 17.43 -20.28
CA ALA A 185 -14.72 18.01 -19.78
C ALA A 185 -13.53 17.07 -19.97
N ALA A 186 -13.72 15.78 -19.69
CA ALA A 186 -12.72 14.74 -19.92
C ALA A 186 -12.33 14.63 -21.40
N GLU A 187 -13.31 14.67 -22.33
CA GLU A 187 -13.07 14.65 -23.77
C GLU A 187 -12.24 15.87 -24.22
N ALA A 188 -12.62 17.06 -23.73
CA ALA A 188 -11.94 18.31 -24.08
C ALA A 188 -10.49 18.38 -23.58
N LEU A 189 -10.23 17.84 -22.39
CA LEU A 189 -8.92 17.88 -21.73
C LEU A 189 -8.09 16.60 -21.92
N PHE A 190 -8.59 15.63 -22.69
CA PHE A 190 -7.99 14.30 -22.82
C PHE A 190 -6.50 14.34 -23.22
N LEU A 191 -6.16 15.14 -24.23
CA LEU A 191 -4.78 15.27 -24.74
C LEU A 191 -3.81 15.93 -23.74
N LYS A 192 -4.36 16.64 -22.73
CA LYS A 192 -3.61 17.20 -21.61
C LYS A 192 -3.60 16.28 -20.39
N GLY A 193 -4.26 15.11 -20.44
CA GLY A 193 -4.43 14.20 -19.31
C GLY A 193 -3.11 13.73 -18.67
N TRP A 194 -2.03 13.64 -19.44
CA TRP A 194 -0.71 13.29 -18.91
C TRP A 194 -0.14 14.35 -17.94
N GLN A 195 -0.62 15.60 -17.99
CA GLN A 195 -0.15 16.69 -17.13
C GLN A 195 -0.59 16.52 -15.67
N VAL A 196 -1.66 15.78 -15.41
CA VAL A 196 -2.18 15.60 -14.05
C VAL A 196 -1.46 14.52 -13.25
N GLY A 197 -0.47 13.83 -13.84
CA GLY A 197 0.29 12.75 -13.21
C GLY A 197 -0.30 11.36 -13.48
N SER A 198 0.28 10.35 -12.85
CA SER A 198 -0.07 8.92 -12.97
C SER A 198 0.14 8.20 -11.64
N ASP A 199 -0.29 6.94 -11.55
CA ASP A 199 -0.01 6.11 -10.37
C ASP A 199 1.50 5.91 -10.16
N PRO A 200 1.97 5.68 -8.91
CA PRO A 200 3.40 5.58 -8.58
C PRO A 200 4.15 4.43 -9.28
N GLU A 201 3.44 3.43 -9.79
CA GLU A 201 3.99 2.30 -10.55
C GLU A 201 4.26 2.64 -12.02
N ILE A 202 3.73 3.76 -12.51
CA ILE A 202 3.92 4.25 -13.88
C ILE A 202 5.05 5.28 -13.87
N GLN A 203 6.11 5.01 -14.64
CA GLN A 203 7.28 5.88 -14.67
C GLN A 203 6.99 7.22 -15.35
N VAL A 204 6.31 7.15 -16.50
CA VAL A 204 6.00 8.29 -17.35
C VAL A 204 4.52 8.28 -17.69
N ALA A 205 3.83 9.35 -17.31
CA ALA A 205 2.43 9.52 -17.68
C ALA A 205 2.27 9.60 -19.20
N THR A 206 1.35 8.81 -19.76
CA THR A 206 1.06 8.77 -21.20
C THR A 206 -0.36 9.25 -21.47
N SER A 207 -0.79 9.26 -22.73
CA SER A 207 -2.17 9.57 -23.12
C SER A 207 -3.19 8.60 -22.48
N VAL A 208 -2.78 7.36 -22.21
CA VAL A 208 -3.64 6.27 -21.70
C VAL A 208 -3.30 5.79 -20.30
N SER A 209 -2.21 6.28 -19.71
CA SER A 209 -1.77 5.96 -18.35
C SER A 209 -1.52 7.25 -17.58
N ASN A 210 -2.59 7.79 -17.00
CA ASN A 210 -2.60 9.03 -16.23
C ASN A 210 -3.82 9.06 -15.29
N HIS A 211 -3.85 10.00 -14.36
CA HIS A 211 -4.95 10.14 -13.40
C HIS A 211 -6.31 10.45 -14.04
N LEU A 212 -6.36 11.10 -15.21
CA LEU A 212 -7.63 11.30 -15.92
C LEU A 212 -8.26 9.98 -16.35
N THR A 213 -7.49 9.15 -17.05
CA THR A 213 -7.94 7.84 -17.54
C THR A 213 -8.19 6.86 -16.40
N ALA A 214 -7.36 6.88 -15.36
CA ALA A 214 -7.58 6.10 -14.14
C ALA A 214 -8.87 6.52 -13.41
N GLY A 215 -9.14 7.82 -13.29
CA GLY A 215 -10.36 8.35 -12.67
C GLY A 215 -11.62 7.96 -13.43
N ILE A 216 -11.61 8.03 -14.76
CA ILE A 216 -12.73 7.58 -15.61
C ILE A 216 -12.97 6.09 -15.42
N LEU A 217 -11.92 5.26 -15.55
CA LEU A 217 -12.05 3.82 -15.41
C LEU A 217 -12.50 3.41 -14.00
N LYS A 218 -12.01 4.08 -12.94
CA LYS A 218 -12.44 3.84 -11.56
C LYS A 218 -13.92 4.20 -11.39
N TYR A 219 -14.33 5.41 -11.77
CA TYR A 219 -15.70 5.88 -11.58
C TYR A 219 -16.75 5.11 -12.40
N PHE A 220 -16.43 4.64 -13.60
CA PHE A 220 -17.37 3.82 -14.37
C PHE A 220 -17.24 2.33 -14.06
N GLY A 221 -16.03 1.86 -13.78
CA GLY A 221 -15.74 0.47 -13.49
C GLY A 221 -16.23 0.00 -12.13
N ASP A 222 -15.97 0.78 -11.07
CA ASP A 222 -16.45 0.45 -9.71
C ASP A 222 -17.99 0.48 -9.63
N GLY A 223 -18.63 1.23 -10.54
CA GLY A 223 -20.08 1.31 -10.67
C GLY A 223 -20.66 0.29 -11.66
N PHE A 224 -19.83 -0.55 -12.28
CA PHE A 224 -20.22 -1.50 -13.32
C PHE A 224 -20.95 -0.88 -14.54
N ARG A 225 -20.76 0.43 -14.78
CA ARG A 225 -21.39 1.19 -15.88
C ARG A 225 -20.37 1.53 -16.97
N TRP A 226 -19.83 0.47 -17.58
CA TRP A 226 -18.75 0.58 -18.56
C TRP A 226 -19.14 1.23 -19.89
N GLN A 227 -20.43 1.28 -20.23
CA GLN A 227 -20.93 1.81 -21.50
C GLN A 227 -20.53 3.26 -21.74
N GLN A 228 -20.61 4.10 -20.71
CA GLN A 228 -20.29 5.52 -20.78
C GLN A 228 -18.80 5.74 -21.09
N ALA A 229 -17.92 4.98 -20.42
CA ALA A 229 -16.50 4.99 -20.68
C ALA A 229 -16.18 4.47 -22.10
N ALA A 230 -16.82 3.38 -22.54
CA ALA A 230 -16.66 2.85 -23.89
C ALA A 230 -17.04 3.90 -24.95
N ASN A 231 -18.19 4.57 -24.79
CA ASN A 231 -18.64 5.61 -25.73
C ASN A 231 -17.65 6.78 -25.84
N LEU A 232 -17.05 7.20 -24.72
CA LEU A 232 -16.01 8.22 -24.72
C LEU A 232 -14.76 7.74 -25.46
N PHE A 233 -14.27 6.54 -25.14
CA PHE A 233 -13.05 6.00 -25.74
C PHE A 233 -13.22 5.61 -27.21
N GLU A 234 -14.42 5.22 -27.67
CA GLU A 234 -14.73 5.06 -29.09
C GLU A 234 -14.45 6.36 -29.85
N LYS A 235 -15.01 7.48 -29.37
CA LYS A 235 -14.80 8.80 -29.99
C LYS A 235 -13.33 9.21 -30.00
N LEU A 236 -12.63 8.99 -28.89
CA LEU A 236 -11.22 9.38 -28.74
C LEU A 236 -10.27 8.49 -29.53
N SER A 237 -10.59 7.19 -29.69
CA SER A 237 -9.75 6.23 -30.44
C SER A 237 -9.57 6.59 -31.91
N VAL A 238 -10.48 7.39 -32.48
CA VAL A 238 -10.38 7.93 -33.84
C VAL A 238 -9.22 8.93 -33.97
N LYS A 239 -8.95 9.69 -32.90
CA LYS A 239 -7.89 10.71 -32.86
C LYS A 239 -6.57 10.15 -32.32
N GLU A 240 -6.65 9.31 -31.30
CA GLU A 240 -5.51 8.76 -30.57
C GLU A 240 -5.57 7.21 -30.57
N PRO A 241 -4.83 6.53 -31.47
CA PRO A 241 -4.91 5.07 -31.61
C PRO A 241 -4.59 4.27 -30.33
N GLU A 242 -3.74 4.81 -29.44
CA GLU A 242 -3.39 4.14 -28.17
C GLU A 242 -4.59 3.95 -27.23
N VAL A 243 -5.61 4.81 -27.36
CA VAL A 243 -6.87 4.75 -26.59
C VAL A 243 -7.63 3.45 -26.84
N ALA A 244 -7.33 2.74 -27.94
CA ALA A 244 -7.89 1.41 -28.20
C ALA A 244 -7.67 0.44 -27.02
N SER A 245 -6.61 0.59 -26.23
CA SER A 245 -6.39 -0.20 -25.02
C SER A 245 -7.46 0.08 -23.95
N LEU A 246 -7.83 1.34 -23.72
CA LEU A 246 -8.88 1.74 -22.77
C LEU A 246 -10.25 1.30 -23.28
N LEU A 247 -10.52 1.48 -24.58
CA LEU A 247 -11.75 1.02 -25.21
C LEU A 247 -11.95 -0.49 -25.08
N ALA A 248 -10.91 -1.28 -25.35
CA ALA A 248 -10.95 -2.72 -25.19
C ALA A 248 -11.22 -3.14 -23.74
N LYS A 249 -10.60 -2.47 -22.75
CA LYS A 249 -10.91 -2.68 -21.32
C LYS A 249 -12.38 -2.41 -21.02
N SER A 250 -12.93 -1.29 -21.51
CA SER A 250 -14.35 -0.96 -21.30
C SER A 250 -15.29 -2.00 -21.92
N TYR A 251 -15.02 -2.46 -23.14
CA TYR A 251 -15.84 -3.53 -23.75
C TYR A 251 -15.74 -4.87 -23.01
N ILE A 252 -14.56 -5.23 -22.48
CA ILE A 252 -14.43 -6.42 -21.63
C ILE A 252 -15.31 -6.25 -20.38
N GLY A 253 -15.29 -5.07 -19.75
CA GLY A 253 -16.16 -4.76 -18.60
C GLY A 253 -17.65 -4.83 -18.91
N MET A 254 -18.05 -4.58 -20.16
CA MET A 254 -19.43 -4.75 -20.65
C MET A 254 -19.79 -6.19 -21.02
N ASN A 255 -18.88 -7.16 -20.82
CA ASN A 255 -19.01 -8.53 -21.34
C ASN A 255 -19.11 -8.61 -22.88
N GLU A 256 -18.67 -7.58 -23.60
CA GLU A 256 -18.65 -7.49 -25.06
C GLU A 256 -17.28 -7.93 -25.61
N GLU A 257 -16.87 -9.14 -25.23
CA GLU A 257 -15.52 -9.67 -25.44
C GLU A 257 -15.13 -9.74 -26.93
N VAL A 258 -16.08 -10.08 -27.80
CA VAL A 258 -15.83 -10.19 -29.25
C VAL A 258 -15.47 -8.83 -29.84
N LYS A 259 -16.16 -7.76 -29.43
CA LYS A 259 -15.85 -6.39 -29.86
C LYS A 259 -14.48 -5.97 -29.32
N ALA A 260 -14.19 -6.25 -28.06
CA ALA A 260 -12.89 -5.97 -27.46
C ALA A 260 -11.74 -6.64 -28.23
N VAL A 261 -11.87 -7.92 -28.55
CA VAL A 261 -10.87 -8.67 -29.34
C VAL A 261 -10.70 -8.09 -30.73
N GLN A 262 -11.79 -7.71 -31.40
CA GLN A 262 -11.73 -7.09 -32.72
C GLN A 262 -11.02 -5.73 -32.70
N VAL A 263 -11.29 -4.90 -31.68
CA VAL A 263 -10.61 -3.62 -31.46
C VAL A 263 -9.12 -3.84 -31.23
N MET A 264 -8.75 -4.76 -30.32
CA MET A 264 -7.35 -5.07 -30.04
C MET A 264 -6.63 -5.59 -31.28
N ALA A 265 -7.24 -6.50 -32.03
CA ALA A 265 -6.64 -7.08 -33.23
C ALA A 265 -6.42 -6.04 -34.34
N ASN A 266 -7.39 -5.14 -34.55
CA ASN A 266 -7.25 -4.05 -35.50
C ASN A 266 -6.16 -3.07 -35.06
N ALA A 267 -6.18 -2.63 -33.80
CA ALA A 267 -5.23 -1.66 -33.29
C ALA A 267 -3.79 -2.21 -33.23
N LEU A 268 -3.60 -3.49 -32.89
CA LEU A 268 -2.28 -4.14 -32.89
C LEU A 268 -1.73 -4.40 -34.29
N ARG A 269 -2.59 -4.52 -35.32
CA ARG A 269 -2.15 -4.59 -36.71
C ARG A 269 -1.51 -3.26 -37.14
N ASP A 270 -2.07 -2.15 -36.67
CA ASP A 270 -1.61 -0.82 -37.04
C ASP A 270 -0.45 -0.36 -36.14
N ASN A 271 -0.46 -0.69 -34.85
CA ASN A 271 0.62 -0.44 -33.89
C ASN A 271 0.98 -1.70 -33.08
N PRO A 272 1.87 -2.57 -33.61
CA PRO A 272 2.28 -3.81 -32.94
C PRO A 272 3.13 -3.63 -31.67
N GLN A 273 3.63 -2.42 -31.42
CA GLN A 273 4.54 -2.11 -30.30
C GLN A 273 3.80 -1.53 -29.08
N SER A 274 2.47 -1.43 -29.13
CA SER A 274 1.68 -0.92 -28.00
C SER A 274 1.62 -1.95 -26.87
N TYR A 275 2.48 -1.77 -25.85
CA TYR A 275 2.49 -2.65 -24.67
C TYR A 275 1.16 -2.61 -23.90
N THR A 276 0.44 -1.48 -23.91
CA THR A 276 -0.86 -1.34 -23.25
C THR A 276 -1.92 -2.21 -23.89
N LEU A 277 -1.97 -2.30 -25.22
CA LEU A 277 -2.84 -3.24 -25.94
C LEU A 277 -2.44 -4.69 -25.68
N LEU A 278 -1.13 -4.98 -25.72
CA LEU A 278 -0.61 -6.31 -25.40
C LEU A 278 -0.96 -6.75 -23.98
N HIS A 279 -0.97 -5.82 -23.01
CA HIS A 279 -1.42 -6.08 -21.64
C HIS A 279 -2.90 -6.44 -21.58
N VAL A 280 -3.78 -5.68 -22.24
CA VAL A 280 -5.22 -5.98 -22.24
C VAL A 280 -5.48 -7.34 -22.88
N GLN A 281 -4.82 -7.64 -23.99
CA GLN A 281 -4.94 -8.93 -24.65
C GLN A 281 -4.37 -10.07 -23.80
N CYS A 282 -3.25 -9.84 -23.11
CA CYS A 282 -2.65 -10.77 -22.17
C CYS A 282 -3.62 -11.10 -21.02
N ASP A 283 -4.18 -10.09 -20.36
CA ASP A 283 -5.12 -10.26 -19.26
C ASP A 283 -6.41 -10.96 -19.71
N PHE A 284 -6.91 -10.64 -20.90
CA PHE A 284 -8.03 -11.37 -21.50
C PHE A 284 -7.71 -12.86 -21.73
N LEU A 285 -6.53 -13.19 -22.27
CA LEU A 285 -6.15 -14.59 -22.47
C LEU A 285 -5.92 -15.33 -21.15
N ARG A 286 -5.38 -14.66 -20.13
CA ARG A 286 -5.23 -15.20 -18.77
C ARG A 286 -6.60 -15.53 -18.17
N SER A 287 -7.60 -14.65 -18.30
CA SER A 287 -8.95 -14.92 -17.80
C SER A 287 -9.63 -16.12 -18.50
N LYS A 288 -9.24 -16.42 -19.74
CA LYS A 288 -9.65 -17.62 -20.48
C LYS A 288 -8.77 -18.86 -20.23
N GLY A 289 -7.79 -18.79 -19.33
CA GLY A 289 -6.87 -19.87 -19.02
C GLY A 289 -5.86 -20.19 -20.12
N LYS A 290 -5.66 -19.30 -21.10
CA LYS A 290 -4.71 -19.46 -22.22
C LYS A 290 -3.34 -18.88 -21.89
N TYR A 291 -2.73 -19.38 -20.81
CA TYR A 291 -1.50 -18.82 -20.23
C TYR A 291 -0.29 -18.86 -21.19
N GLU A 292 -0.15 -19.91 -22.01
CA GLU A 292 0.94 -20.01 -23.00
C GLU A 292 0.90 -18.92 -24.06
N TRP A 293 -0.30 -18.47 -24.44
CA TRP A 293 -0.45 -17.37 -25.41
C TRP A 293 -0.25 -16.03 -24.70
N ALA A 294 -0.76 -15.89 -23.49
CA ALA A 294 -0.50 -14.73 -22.64
C ALA A 294 1.01 -14.52 -22.42
N LEU A 295 1.78 -15.60 -22.24
CA LEU A 295 3.24 -15.54 -22.08
C LEU A 295 3.93 -14.90 -23.28
N LYS A 296 3.52 -15.27 -24.51
CA LYS A 296 4.08 -14.69 -25.74
C LYS A 296 3.83 -13.19 -25.80
N LEU A 297 2.61 -12.75 -25.48
CA LEU A 297 2.24 -11.34 -25.46
C LEU A 297 2.95 -10.57 -24.35
N ALA A 298 3.07 -11.14 -23.15
CA ALA A 298 3.78 -10.51 -22.04
C ALA A 298 5.27 -10.33 -22.34
N ARG A 299 5.92 -11.33 -22.96
CA ARG A 299 7.30 -11.19 -23.44
C ARG A 299 7.42 -10.11 -24.51
N GLN A 300 6.48 -10.04 -25.43
CA GLN A 300 6.44 -8.98 -26.43
C GLN A 300 6.27 -7.61 -25.77
N ALA A 301 5.38 -7.46 -24.79
CA ALA A 301 5.16 -6.22 -24.06
C ALA A 301 6.43 -5.72 -23.36
N VAL A 302 7.18 -6.63 -22.71
CA VAL A 302 8.50 -6.32 -22.12
C VAL A 302 9.49 -5.87 -23.20
N ASN A 303 9.52 -6.52 -24.36
CA ASN A 303 10.39 -6.09 -25.46
C ASN A 303 10.02 -4.71 -26.01
N CYS A 304 8.73 -4.35 -25.98
CA CYS A 304 8.24 -3.05 -26.42
C CYS A 304 8.59 -1.93 -25.43
N ALA A 305 8.48 -2.19 -24.12
CA ALA A 305 8.71 -1.21 -23.07
C ALA A 305 9.50 -1.80 -21.88
N PRO A 306 10.81 -2.10 -22.07
CA PRO A 306 11.62 -2.76 -21.06
C PRO A 306 11.95 -1.87 -19.85
N SER A 307 11.76 -0.56 -19.96
CA SER A 307 11.92 0.38 -18.85
C SER A 307 10.70 0.44 -17.93
N GLU A 308 9.53 -0.07 -18.35
CA GLU A 308 8.29 0.04 -17.58
C GLU A 308 8.09 -1.14 -16.63
N PHE A 309 8.01 -0.88 -15.33
CA PHE A 309 7.82 -1.89 -14.28
C PHE A 309 6.61 -2.80 -14.56
N VAL A 310 5.50 -2.20 -14.98
CA VAL A 310 4.23 -2.92 -15.21
C VAL A 310 4.32 -4.02 -16.26
N THR A 311 5.26 -3.93 -17.21
CA THR A 311 5.46 -4.99 -18.23
C THR A 311 6.13 -6.22 -17.64
N TRP A 312 7.14 -6.02 -16.80
CA TRP A 312 7.85 -7.07 -16.08
C TRP A 312 6.99 -7.70 -15.00
N GLU A 313 6.19 -6.90 -14.30
CA GLU A 313 5.17 -7.38 -13.38
C GLU A 313 4.22 -8.34 -14.12
N LYS A 314 3.65 -7.91 -15.24
CA LYS A 314 2.72 -8.74 -16.03
C LYS A 314 3.36 -10.06 -16.48
N LEU A 315 4.60 -10.01 -16.94
CA LEU A 315 5.34 -11.21 -17.35
C LEU A 315 5.60 -12.15 -16.16
N THR A 316 5.97 -11.60 -15.00
CA THR A 316 6.16 -12.37 -13.77
C THR A 316 4.87 -13.04 -13.33
N GLU A 317 3.73 -12.33 -13.37
CA GLU A 317 2.42 -12.91 -13.07
C GLU A 317 2.09 -14.11 -13.95
N VAL A 318 2.38 -14.03 -15.26
CA VAL A 318 2.11 -15.11 -16.20
C VAL A 318 3.00 -16.32 -15.96
N TYR A 319 4.27 -16.13 -15.61
CA TYR A 319 5.15 -17.25 -15.23
C TYR A 319 4.68 -17.94 -13.94
N ILE A 320 4.19 -17.17 -12.96
CA ILE A 320 3.57 -17.73 -11.75
C ILE A 320 2.34 -18.56 -12.12
N ASP A 321 1.50 -18.06 -13.03
CA ASP A 321 0.31 -18.78 -13.52
C ASP A 321 0.67 -20.10 -14.23
N LEU A 322 1.80 -20.14 -14.94
CA LEU A 322 2.34 -21.33 -15.61
C LEU A 322 3.12 -22.28 -14.71
N GLY A 323 3.38 -21.92 -13.44
CA GLY A 323 4.24 -22.69 -12.54
C GLY A 323 5.73 -22.66 -12.90
N GLN A 324 6.16 -21.73 -13.76
CA GLN A 324 7.56 -21.54 -14.16
C GLN A 324 8.28 -20.62 -13.18
N PHE A 325 8.48 -21.11 -11.95
CA PHE A 325 8.92 -20.28 -10.82
C PHE A 325 10.34 -19.72 -10.96
N GLU A 326 11.28 -20.47 -11.54
CA GLU A 326 12.63 -19.98 -11.85
C GLU A 326 12.58 -18.77 -12.79
N SER A 327 11.77 -18.87 -13.85
CA SER A 327 11.60 -17.78 -14.81
C SER A 327 10.88 -16.59 -14.20
N ALA A 328 9.88 -16.83 -13.34
CA ALA A 328 9.21 -15.76 -12.59
C ALA A 328 10.20 -14.99 -11.72
N LEU A 329 11.06 -15.70 -10.97
CA LEU A 329 12.01 -15.07 -10.06
C LEU A 329 13.11 -14.31 -10.81
N LEU A 330 13.63 -14.87 -11.91
CA LEU A 330 14.57 -14.17 -12.80
C LEU A 330 13.96 -12.91 -13.42
N THR A 331 12.68 -12.97 -13.79
CA THR A 331 11.94 -11.84 -14.37
C THR A 331 11.73 -10.76 -13.31
N LEU A 332 11.33 -11.15 -12.10
CA LEU A 332 11.15 -10.24 -10.97
C LEU A 332 12.45 -9.50 -10.66
N ASN A 333 13.59 -10.20 -10.64
CA ASN A 333 14.91 -9.60 -10.45
C ASN A 333 15.31 -8.61 -11.55
N SER A 334 14.70 -8.73 -12.72
CA SER A 334 14.96 -7.84 -13.87
C SER A 334 13.99 -6.65 -13.92
N CYS A 335 13.03 -6.54 -12.98
CA CYS A 335 12.09 -5.43 -12.93
C CYS A 335 12.82 -4.08 -12.68
N PRO A 336 12.57 -3.05 -13.50
CA PRO A 336 13.04 -1.70 -13.20
C PRO A 336 12.30 -1.16 -11.97
N MET A 337 13.06 -0.76 -10.95
CA MET A 337 12.53 -0.21 -9.71
C MET A 337 12.62 1.31 -9.74
N PHE A 338 11.54 2.01 -9.43
CA PHE A 338 11.49 3.47 -9.44
C PHE A 338 11.38 4.02 -8.03
N THR A 339 12.16 5.06 -7.72
CA THR A 339 11.99 5.89 -6.52
C THR A 339 10.53 6.26 -6.34
N TYR A 340 9.95 5.86 -5.21
CA TYR A 340 8.58 6.21 -4.89
C TYR A 340 8.49 7.72 -4.74
N ASN A 341 7.84 8.36 -5.70
CA ASN A 341 7.43 9.75 -5.55
C ASN A 341 6.17 9.71 -4.69
N GLY A 342 6.26 10.26 -3.48
CA GLY A 342 5.11 10.35 -2.59
C GLY A 342 4.00 11.14 -3.24
N ARG A 343 2.75 10.69 -3.04
CA ARG A 343 1.56 11.48 -3.38
C ARG A 343 1.62 12.83 -2.66
N ASP A 344 0.96 13.82 -3.26
CA ASP A 344 0.91 15.18 -2.74
C ASP A 344 0.34 15.21 -1.31
N ALA A 345 1.21 15.35 -0.31
CA ALA A 345 0.83 15.39 1.09
C ALA A 345 0.62 16.83 1.55
N HIS A 346 -0.51 17.09 2.22
CA HIS A 346 -0.76 18.38 2.82
C HIS A 346 -0.08 18.50 4.20
N ARG A 347 0.54 19.64 4.48
CA ARG A 347 1.14 19.91 5.80
C ARG A 347 0.09 20.55 6.71
N ASN A 348 -0.29 19.83 7.77
CA ASN A 348 -1.23 20.36 8.75
C ASN A 348 -0.57 21.46 9.59
N LEU A 349 -1.29 22.56 9.77
CA LEU A 349 -0.98 23.56 10.78
C LEU A 349 -1.55 23.12 12.13
N THR A 350 -0.91 23.54 13.22
CA THR A 350 -1.44 23.31 14.56
C THR A 350 -2.63 24.25 14.79
N PRO A 351 -3.88 23.72 14.90
CA PRO A 351 -5.05 24.57 15.10
C PRO A 351 -5.08 25.16 16.51
N ALA A 352 -5.61 26.38 16.65
CA ALA A 352 -5.83 27.01 17.95
C ALA A 352 -6.95 26.32 18.74
N ARG A 353 -7.97 25.82 18.03
CA ARG A 353 -9.07 25.03 18.58
C ARG A 353 -9.62 24.11 17.49
N VAL A 354 -9.97 22.89 17.86
CA VAL A 354 -10.62 21.92 16.97
C VAL A 354 -12.09 21.84 17.34
N ASN A 355 -12.98 21.89 16.34
CA ASN A 355 -14.39 21.56 16.48
C ASN A 355 -14.74 20.43 15.50
N LEU A 356 -14.93 19.23 16.03
CA LEU A 356 -15.39 18.06 15.29
C LEU A 356 -16.78 17.69 15.81
N PRO A 357 -17.86 18.19 15.19
CA PRO A 357 -19.20 17.91 15.65
C PRO A 357 -19.49 16.41 15.64
N TYR A 358 -19.92 15.91 16.79
CA TYR A 358 -20.21 14.50 16.96
C TYR A 358 -21.62 14.18 16.47
N LYS A 359 -21.74 13.25 15.51
CA LYS A 359 -23.03 12.82 14.98
C LYS A 359 -23.64 11.77 15.93
N GLN A 360 -24.26 12.24 17.02
CA GLN A 360 -24.84 11.41 18.10
C GLN A 360 -25.75 10.28 17.58
N ILE A 361 -26.43 10.45 16.46
CA ILE A 361 -27.37 9.42 15.98
C ILE A 361 -26.66 8.23 15.30
N ILE A 362 -25.40 8.43 14.90
CA ILE A 362 -24.51 7.40 14.30
C ILE A 362 -23.58 6.82 15.37
N ALA A 363 -23.34 7.58 16.44
CA ALA A 363 -22.54 7.21 17.59
C ALA A 363 -22.98 5.91 18.27
N ASP A 364 -24.29 5.70 18.43
CA ASP A 364 -24.83 4.64 19.27
C ASP A 364 -24.56 3.23 18.74
N ILE A 365 -24.18 3.10 17.45
CA ILE A 365 -23.77 1.83 16.83
C ILE A 365 -22.25 1.63 16.80
N LEU A 366 -21.47 2.66 17.12
CA LEU A 366 -20.02 2.62 17.16
C LEU A 366 -19.53 2.45 18.60
N PRO A 367 -18.39 1.77 18.81
CA PRO A 367 -17.73 1.80 20.11
C PRO A 367 -17.30 3.23 20.46
N GLU A 368 -17.13 3.50 21.75
CA GLU A 368 -16.59 4.79 22.19
C GLU A 368 -15.17 4.99 21.66
N ARG A 369 -14.86 6.19 21.15
CA ARG A 369 -13.51 6.55 20.69
C ARG A 369 -12.58 6.82 21.88
N ARG A 370 -12.22 5.76 22.59
CA ARG A 370 -11.26 5.78 23.70
C ARG A 370 -10.12 4.83 23.40
N LYS A 371 -8.91 5.23 23.77
CA LYS A 371 -7.76 4.33 23.74
C LYS A 371 -7.95 3.27 24.83
N THR A 372 -7.87 2.01 24.45
CA THR A 372 -7.96 0.88 25.38
C THR A 372 -6.71 0.00 25.28
N ASP A 373 -6.60 -1.00 26.15
CA ASP A 373 -5.55 -2.02 26.06
C ASP A 373 -5.60 -2.77 24.72
N ASP A 374 -6.76 -2.77 24.04
CA ASP A 374 -6.91 -3.37 22.71
C ASP A 374 -6.16 -2.60 21.60
N ASP A 375 -5.76 -1.36 21.84
CA ASP A 375 -4.93 -0.55 20.92
C ASP A 375 -3.43 -0.81 21.08
N GLU A 376 -3.03 -1.66 22.03
CA GLU A 376 -1.65 -2.08 22.18
C GLU A 376 -1.39 -3.35 21.38
N ALA A 377 -0.19 -3.48 20.82
CA ALA A 377 0.21 -4.68 20.11
C ALA A 377 1.68 -4.99 20.38
N ASP A 378 2.04 -6.26 20.26
CA ASP A 378 3.42 -6.71 20.37
C ASP A 378 4.34 -5.85 19.45
N PRO A 379 5.45 -5.29 19.97
CA PRO A 379 6.40 -4.54 19.17
C PRO A 379 6.89 -5.29 17.92
N ALA A 380 6.98 -6.62 17.95
CA ALA A 380 7.35 -7.43 16.78
C ALA A 380 6.30 -7.35 15.65
N LEU A 381 5.00 -7.29 16.00
CA LEU A 381 3.92 -7.11 15.03
C LEU A 381 3.88 -5.68 14.48
N GLN A 382 4.12 -4.68 15.33
CA GLN A 382 4.13 -3.27 14.92
C GLN A 382 5.32 -2.93 14.01
N ARG A 383 6.45 -3.64 14.18
CA ARG A 383 7.69 -3.41 13.41
C ARG A 383 7.80 -4.26 12.15
N LEU A 384 6.74 -4.94 11.73
CA LEU A 384 6.73 -5.66 10.46
C LEU A 384 7.14 -4.70 9.32
N PRO A 385 8.12 -5.07 8.49
CA PRO A 385 8.64 -4.16 7.47
C PRO A 385 7.74 -4.07 6.23
N ALA A 386 7.00 -5.13 5.89
CA ALA A 386 6.17 -5.19 4.68
C ALA A 386 5.10 -4.08 4.59
N PRO A 387 4.37 -3.72 5.66
CA PRO A 387 3.44 -2.57 5.67
C PRO A 387 4.08 -1.23 5.30
N GLY A 388 5.40 -1.07 5.42
CA GLY A 388 6.13 0.14 5.07
C GLY A 388 6.48 0.25 3.57
N LEU A 389 6.36 -0.82 2.79
CA LEU A 389 6.69 -0.82 1.36
C LEU A 389 5.70 0.03 0.57
N ARG A 390 6.18 0.72 -0.49
CA ARG A 390 5.39 1.61 -1.35
C ARG A 390 5.73 1.38 -2.83
N GLY A 391 4.87 1.84 -3.73
CA GLY A 391 5.09 1.80 -5.19
C GLY A 391 5.54 0.43 -5.72
N THR A 392 6.55 0.45 -6.59
CA THR A 392 7.10 -0.75 -7.23
C THR A 392 7.58 -1.81 -6.24
N TRP A 393 8.12 -1.44 -5.07
CA TRP A 393 8.55 -2.41 -4.04
C TRP A 393 7.38 -3.16 -3.41
N ALA A 394 6.28 -2.47 -3.12
CA ALA A 394 5.08 -3.12 -2.57
C ALA A 394 4.49 -4.11 -3.58
N ARG A 395 4.48 -3.74 -4.87
CA ARG A 395 4.03 -4.60 -5.98
C ARG A 395 4.95 -5.82 -6.16
N ALA A 396 6.27 -5.62 -6.17
CA ALA A 396 7.24 -6.70 -6.25
C ALA A 396 7.14 -7.67 -5.05
N TYR A 397 6.95 -7.14 -3.84
CA TYR A 397 6.70 -7.94 -2.65
C TYR A 397 5.43 -8.78 -2.79
N ALA A 398 4.33 -8.22 -3.31
CA ALA A 398 3.10 -8.97 -3.56
C ALA A 398 3.31 -10.14 -4.54
N LEU A 399 4.15 -9.97 -5.58
CA LEU A 399 4.53 -11.06 -6.48
C LEU A 399 5.34 -12.16 -5.76
N LEU A 400 6.26 -11.77 -4.87
CA LEU A 400 7.06 -12.71 -4.08
C LEU A 400 6.21 -13.46 -3.04
N ALA A 401 5.29 -12.78 -2.38
CA ALA A 401 4.31 -13.38 -1.48
C ALA A 401 3.39 -14.37 -2.24
N ARG A 402 2.98 -14.02 -3.46
CA ARG A 402 2.24 -14.92 -4.34
C ARG A 402 3.05 -16.14 -4.74
N LEU A 403 4.33 -15.97 -5.09
CA LEU A 403 5.26 -17.08 -5.37
C LEU A 403 5.35 -18.03 -4.18
N VAL A 404 5.64 -17.54 -2.98
CA VAL A 404 5.77 -18.40 -1.80
C VAL A 404 4.47 -19.12 -1.44
N SER A 405 3.31 -18.48 -1.68
CA SER A 405 2.00 -19.12 -1.48
C SER A 405 1.78 -20.34 -2.38
N ARG A 406 2.48 -20.43 -3.51
CA ARG A 406 2.38 -21.53 -4.49
C ARG A 406 3.36 -22.65 -4.23
N VAL A 407 4.61 -22.33 -3.88
CA VAL A 407 5.70 -23.33 -3.76
C VAL A 407 6.15 -23.62 -2.33
N GLY A 408 5.84 -22.74 -1.38
CA GLY A 408 6.38 -22.79 -0.02
C GLY A 408 7.79 -22.18 0.09
N TRP A 409 8.20 -21.88 1.33
CA TRP A 409 9.45 -21.17 1.62
C TRP A 409 10.70 -21.95 1.18
N ASP A 410 10.78 -23.24 1.54
CA ASP A 410 11.99 -24.04 1.26
C ASP A 410 12.23 -24.21 -0.24
N GLU A 411 11.16 -24.44 -1.01
CA GLU A 411 11.27 -24.59 -2.46
C GLU A 411 11.57 -23.25 -3.15
N LEU A 412 11.05 -22.15 -2.61
CA LEU A 412 11.43 -20.82 -3.06
C LEU A 412 12.93 -20.54 -2.82
N LEU A 413 13.49 -20.95 -1.67
CA LEU A 413 14.92 -20.84 -1.40
C LEU A 413 15.78 -21.73 -2.31
N LYS A 414 15.32 -22.95 -2.61
CA LYS A 414 15.98 -23.79 -3.62
C LYS A 414 15.98 -23.11 -4.98
N THR A 415 14.81 -22.64 -5.43
CA THR A 415 14.66 -21.88 -6.68
C THR A 415 15.63 -20.69 -6.71
N ARG A 416 15.68 -19.90 -5.61
CA ARG A 416 16.60 -18.76 -5.43
C ARG A 416 18.06 -19.17 -5.58
N SER A 417 18.50 -20.24 -4.93
CA SER A 417 19.90 -20.70 -4.98
C SER A 417 20.30 -21.34 -6.32
N VAL A 418 19.32 -21.86 -7.08
CA VAL A 418 19.52 -22.33 -8.46
C VAL A 418 19.74 -21.16 -9.41
N VAL A 419 18.91 -20.12 -9.34
CA VAL A 419 18.93 -19.02 -10.32
C VAL A 419 19.88 -17.89 -9.96
N PHE A 420 20.20 -17.69 -8.68
CA PHE A 420 21.00 -16.56 -8.22
C PHE A 420 22.35 -16.92 -7.58
N VAL A 421 23.24 -15.92 -7.65
CA VAL A 421 24.45 -15.76 -6.88
C VAL A 421 24.28 -14.55 -5.98
N MET A 422 24.73 -14.63 -4.73
CA MET A 422 24.72 -13.49 -3.83
C MET A 422 25.92 -12.58 -4.08
N GLU A 423 25.78 -11.28 -3.80
CA GLU A 423 26.86 -10.32 -4.07
C GLU A 423 28.14 -10.63 -3.28
N GLU A 424 28.01 -11.07 -2.03
CA GLU A 424 29.15 -11.48 -1.19
C GLU A 424 29.85 -12.72 -1.76
N GLU A 425 29.09 -13.70 -2.25
CA GLU A 425 29.62 -14.89 -2.91
C GLU A 425 30.39 -14.52 -4.18
N TYR A 426 29.83 -13.61 -4.98
CA TYR A 426 30.48 -13.08 -6.18
C TYR A 426 31.77 -12.31 -5.85
N ARG A 427 31.74 -11.43 -4.84
CA ARG A 427 32.92 -10.65 -4.40
C ARG A 427 34.02 -11.55 -3.85
N MET A 428 33.69 -12.53 -3.01
CA MET A 428 34.66 -13.47 -2.45
C MET A 428 35.35 -14.29 -3.55
N GLN A 429 34.61 -14.70 -4.57
CA GLN A 429 35.18 -15.44 -5.69
C GLN A 429 36.00 -14.58 -6.62
N LYS A 430 35.59 -13.34 -6.88
CA LYS A 430 36.41 -12.38 -7.63
C LYS A 430 37.72 -12.12 -6.89
N ALA A 431 37.67 -11.92 -5.57
CA ALA A 431 38.87 -11.80 -4.76
C ALA A 431 39.75 -13.06 -4.82
N GLN A 432 39.15 -14.26 -4.74
CA GLN A 432 39.88 -15.52 -4.87
C GLN A 432 40.45 -15.75 -6.28
N SER A 433 39.76 -15.33 -7.34
CA SER A 433 40.25 -15.40 -8.71
C SER A 433 41.37 -14.40 -8.96
N ASP A 434 41.28 -13.20 -8.42
CA ASP A 434 42.31 -12.16 -8.52
C ASP A 434 43.57 -12.60 -7.75
N ILE A 435 43.42 -13.23 -6.58
CA ILE A 435 44.53 -13.85 -5.84
C ILE A 435 45.17 -14.96 -6.66
N ARG A 436 44.37 -15.85 -7.28
CA ARG A 436 44.89 -16.92 -8.14
C ARG A 436 45.59 -16.38 -9.38
N ALA A 437 45.06 -15.34 -10.01
CA ALA A 437 45.67 -14.67 -11.17
C ALA A 437 46.99 -13.98 -10.81
N ASN A 438 47.06 -13.35 -9.64
CA ASN A 438 48.30 -12.74 -9.13
C ASN A 438 49.35 -13.80 -8.73
N LEU A 439 48.92 -14.96 -8.24
CA LEU A 439 49.81 -16.09 -7.94
C LEU A 439 50.34 -16.77 -9.22
N SER A 440 49.55 -16.85 -10.30
CA SER A 440 50.01 -17.38 -11.58
C SER A 440 50.84 -16.37 -12.39
N ALA A 441 50.63 -15.06 -12.25
CA ALA A 441 51.47 -14.03 -12.87
C ALA A 441 52.89 -13.95 -12.26
N ASN A 442 53.06 -14.35 -11.00
CA ASN A 442 54.37 -14.43 -10.34
C ASN A 442 55.13 -15.75 -10.60
N GLY A 443 54.58 -16.65 -11.43
CA GLY A 443 55.16 -17.97 -11.71
C GLY A 443 56.21 -18.02 -12.83
N ASP A 444 56.35 -16.96 -13.65
CA ASP A 444 57.15 -16.98 -14.88
C ASP A 444 58.25 -15.90 -14.96
N THR A 445 58.81 -15.47 -13.83
CA THR A 445 60.14 -14.82 -13.81
C THR A 445 60.84 -15.06 -12.47
N ALA A 446 61.55 -16.19 -12.38
CA ALA A 446 62.58 -16.40 -11.37
C ALA A 446 63.95 -16.49 -12.07
N GLU A 447 64.49 -15.35 -12.50
CA GLU A 447 65.93 -15.11 -12.63
C GLU A 447 66.19 -13.61 -12.90
N GLU A 448 66.22 -12.81 -11.82
CA GLU A 448 67.21 -11.74 -11.61
C GLU A 448 67.03 -11.17 -10.19
N LEU A 449 67.85 -11.66 -9.27
CA LEU A 449 68.11 -11.00 -7.99
C LEU A 449 68.98 -9.78 -8.27
N SER A 450 68.37 -8.59 -8.36
CA SER A 450 69.06 -7.34 -8.04
C SER A 450 68.10 -6.32 -7.42
N GLU A 451 68.45 -5.89 -6.21
CA GLU A 451 67.96 -4.76 -5.42
C GLU A 451 66.94 -3.81 -6.08
N ARG A 452 65.67 -3.86 -5.65
CA ARG A 452 64.74 -2.74 -5.84
C ARG A 452 64.84 -1.78 -4.65
N LYS A 453 65.63 -0.71 -4.81
CA LYS A 453 65.54 0.51 -4.01
C LYS A 453 64.36 1.35 -4.50
N VAL A 454 63.46 1.73 -3.61
CA VAL A 454 62.39 2.70 -3.91
C VAL A 454 62.96 4.10 -3.67
N ILE A 455 62.91 4.94 -4.71
CA ILE A 455 63.25 6.36 -4.66
C ILE A 455 61.92 7.12 -4.68
N HIS A 456 61.67 7.92 -3.64
CA HIS A 456 60.54 8.85 -3.64
C HIS A 456 60.87 10.10 -4.48
N GLU A 457 59.85 10.81 -4.95
CA GLU A 457 59.98 11.98 -5.84
C GLU A 457 60.77 13.17 -5.23
N ASP A 458 61.14 13.07 -3.94
CA ASP A 458 62.01 13.99 -3.20
C ASP A 458 63.49 13.55 -3.09
N GLY A 459 63.84 12.39 -3.66
CA GLY A 459 65.23 11.91 -3.74
C GLY A 459 65.73 11.07 -2.56
N THR A 460 64.87 10.62 -1.64
CA THR A 460 65.29 9.75 -0.52
C THR A 460 65.02 8.25 -0.77
N VAL A 461 65.88 7.38 -0.21
CA VAL A 461 65.86 5.92 -0.38
C VAL A 461 65.78 5.23 0.98
N THR A 462 64.80 4.34 1.19
CA THR A 462 64.73 3.47 2.38
C THR A 462 64.46 2.00 2.02
N SER A 463 64.93 1.08 2.86
CA SER A 463 64.73 -0.37 2.75
C SER A 463 64.14 -0.91 4.05
N SER A 464 62.97 -1.55 4.02
CA SER A 464 62.36 -2.13 5.24
C SER A 464 62.25 -3.65 5.19
N VAL A 465 62.90 -4.29 6.15
CA VAL A 465 62.76 -5.70 6.54
C VAL A 465 61.48 -5.87 7.38
N ARG A 466 60.79 -7.00 7.21
CA ARG A 466 59.62 -7.40 8.00
C ARG A 466 60.03 -7.79 9.43
N ASP A 467 59.26 -7.37 10.42
CA ASP A 467 59.10 -8.12 11.67
C ASP A 467 57.65 -8.04 12.18
N SER A 468 57.34 -8.95 13.09
CA SER A 468 56.07 -9.58 13.37
C SER A 468 55.63 -9.36 14.82
N THR A 469 54.32 -9.50 15.06
CA THR A 469 53.65 -9.84 16.33
C THR A 469 53.15 -8.73 17.31
N VAL A 470 51.92 -8.98 17.78
CA VAL A 470 51.21 -8.67 19.06
C VAL A 470 50.57 -7.28 19.36
N SER A 471 49.25 -7.36 19.62
CA SER A 471 48.40 -6.74 20.67
C SER A 471 48.09 -5.22 20.78
N ASP A 472 46.79 -5.00 20.95
CA ASP A 472 46.06 -4.09 21.87
C ASP A 472 46.22 -2.56 21.81
N ALA A 473 45.06 -1.97 21.49
CA ALA A 473 44.38 -0.87 22.19
C ALA A 473 44.88 0.59 22.10
N VAL A 474 43.87 1.47 22.11
CA VAL A 474 43.83 2.89 22.48
C VAL A 474 43.87 3.92 21.34
N THR A 475 42.65 4.35 20.97
CA THR A 475 42.11 5.73 20.99
C THR A 475 42.94 6.93 20.51
N LEU A 476 42.26 7.75 19.67
CA LEU A 476 42.23 9.22 19.58
C LEU A 476 42.80 9.91 18.32
N VAL A 477 41.86 10.57 17.63
CA VAL A 477 41.89 11.98 17.17
C VAL A 477 42.60 12.33 15.86
N ALA A 478 41.75 12.49 14.84
CA ALA A 478 41.64 13.62 13.91
C ALA A 478 42.90 14.38 13.45
N LYS A 479 43.11 14.38 12.13
CA LYS A 479 43.33 15.63 11.38
C LYS A 479 42.90 15.49 9.91
N LYS A 480 42.20 16.53 9.48
CA LYS A 480 41.61 16.82 8.16
C LYS A 480 42.71 17.27 7.19
N SER A 481 42.65 16.82 5.93
CA SER A 481 42.99 17.62 4.76
C SER A 481 42.29 17.04 3.53
N GLU A 482 41.61 17.95 2.83
CA GLU A 482 40.72 17.77 1.68
C GLU A 482 41.52 17.52 0.40
N GLU A 483 41.02 16.65 -0.48
CA GLU A 483 40.94 16.87 -1.93
C GLU A 483 40.06 15.78 -2.59
N GLU A 484 39.43 16.16 -3.69
CA GLU A 484 38.14 15.73 -4.23
C GLU A 484 38.19 14.39 -4.99
N ASP A 485 37.18 13.54 -4.79
CA ASP A 485 36.72 12.61 -5.83
C ASP A 485 35.21 12.37 -5.71
N ALA A 486 34.54 12.33 -6.86
CA ALA A 486 33.10 12.38 -7.04
C ALA A 486 32.37 11.15 -6.46
N ASP A 487 31.34 11.40 -5.66
CA ASP A 487 30.53 10.38 -4.99
C ASP A 487 29.24 10.11 -5.78
N ASP A 488 29.06 8.85 -6.20
CA ASP A 488 27.97 8.32 -7.01
C ASP A 488 27.03 7.49 -6.10
N ASP A 489 26.62 8.08 -4.97
CA ASP A 489 25.82 7.38 -3.95
C ASP A 489 24.58 8.19 -3.56
N ALA A 490 23.57 8.16 -4.44
CA ALA A 490 22.24 8.70 -4.19
C ALA A 490 21.17 7.69 -4.59
N SER A 491 21.03 6.57 -3.85
CA SER A 491 19.82 5.72 -4.01
C SER A 491 19.34 4.95 -2.78
N THR A 492 19.70 5.34 -1.55
CA THR A 492 19.21 4.65 -0.33
C THR A 492 18.77 5.56 0.82
N LYS A 493 18.76 6.89 0.65
CA LYS A 493 18.19 7.81 1.66
C LYS A 493 16.67 7.91 1.55
N GLY A 494 15.98 6.84 1.95
CA GLY A 494 14.52 6.78 2.08
C GLY A 494 14.02 5.96 3.28
N MET A 495 14.90 5.59 4.21
CA MET A 495 14.55 4.81 5.41
C MET A 495 15.12 5.44 6.68
N VAL A 496 14.64 6.62 7.08
CA VAL A 496 14.76 7.07 8.48
C VAL A 496 13.51 7.87 8.86
N SER A 497 12.73 7.35 9.80
CA SER A 497 11.66 8.09 10.47
C SER A 497 12.27 9.07 11.49
N ALA A 498 11.81 10.32 11.48
CA ALA A 498 12.24 11.36 12.40
C ALA A 498 11.71 11.11 13.83
N SER A 499 12.61 11.02 14.80
CA SER A 499 12.29 11.09 16.24
C SER A 499 12.44 12.53 16.73
N SER A 500 11.37 13.07 17.32
CA SER A 500 11.35 14.36 18.00
C SER A 500 12.06 14.29 19.36
N ASP A 501 13.04 15.16 19.57
CA ASP A 501 13.71 15.40 20.86
C ASP A 501 12.88 16.33 21.75
N HIS A 502 12.70 15.95 23.03
CA HIS A 502 12.64 16.88 24.17
C HIS A 502 13.04 16.18 25.49
N PRO A 503 13.55 16.91 26.50
CA PRO A 503 14.61 16.42 27.38
C PRO A 503 14.16 15.99 28.79
N GLY A 504 14.89 15.00 29.33
CA GLY A 504 15.26 14.86 30.75
C GLY A 504 14.22 14.24 31.70
N THR A 505 14.54 13.08 32.30
CA THR A 505 14.80 12.91 33.76
C THR A 505 15.32 11.48 33.99
N GLN A 506 16.44 11.34 34.70
CA GLN A 506 16.99 10.07 35.16
C GLN A 506 16.12 9.46 36.29
N SER A 507 15.82 8.17 36.20
CA SER A 507 15.52 7.35 37.38
C SER A 507 15.88 5.88 37.10
N ASP A 508 16.89 5.39 37.83
CA ASP A 508 17.24 3.98 37.98
C ASP A 508 16.06 3.17 38.54
N LEU A 509 15.61 2.12 37.86
CA LEU A 509 14.94 0.98 38.51
C LEU A 509 15.20 -0.34 37.77
N GLN A 510 15.53 -1.35 38.57
CA GLN A 510 16.03 -2.67 38.24
C GLN A 510 15.02 -3.55 37.47
N LEU A 511 15.52 -4.24 36.45
CA LEU A 511 14.82 -5.30 35.71
C LEU A 511 14.68 -6.56 36.57
N ASN A 512 13.44 -6.99 36.82
CA ASN A 512 13.12 -8.35 37.23
C ASN A 512 12.67 -9.13 35.98
N ASP A 513 13.54 -10.01 35.50
CA ASP A 513 13.25 -10.98 34.44
C ASP A 513 12.32 -12.08 34.98
N ASN A 514 11.17 -12.26 34.32
CA ASN A 514 10.40 -13.51 34.35
C ASN A 514 9.47 -13.60 33.15
N ILE A 515 9.98 -14.07 32.01
CA ILE A 515 9.19 -14.70 30.94
C ILE A 515 9.96 -15.93 30.44
N PRO A 516 9.35 -17.13 30.39
CA PRO A 516 10.00 -18.34 29.90
C PRO A 516 10.06 -18.35 28.36
N THR A 517 11.24 -18.15 27.79
CA THR A 517 11.53 -18.47 26.39
C THR A 517 11.52 -19.98 26.17
N ILE A 518 10.61 -20.48 25.33
CA ILE A 518 10.68 -21.82 24.75
C ILE A 518 11.86 -21.85 23.78
N LYS A 519 12.98 -22.42 24.22
CA LYS A 519 14.13 -22.73 23.35
C LYS A 519 13.85 -24.03 22.61
N ILE A 520 13.87 -23.99 21.29
CA ILE A 520 13.82 -25.19 20.45
C ILE A 520 15.24 -25.77 20.47
N SER A 521 15.46 -26.80 21.29
CA SER A 521 16.75 -27.46 21.45
C SER A 521 17.19 -28.19 20.19
N THR A 522 18.47 -28.07 19.87
CA THR A 522 19.16 -28.87 18.86
C THR A 522 19.34 -30.32 19.32
N GLU A 523 19.43 -31.26 18.37
CA GLU A 523 19.55 -32.70 18.62
C GLU A 523 20.70 -33.07 19.58
N SER A 524 21.77 -32.26 19.61
CA SER A 524 22.93 -32.38 20.50
C SER A 524 22.64 -32.16 21.99
N ASP A 525 21.58 -31.43 22.34
CA ASP A 525 21.24 -31.15 23.74
C ASP A 525 20.43 -32.30 24.37
N ARG A 526 19.70 -33.07 23.56
CA ARG A 526 18.90 -34.22 24.01
C ARG A 526 19.75 -35.41 24.42
N GLU A 527 20.89 -35.63 23.79
CA GLU A 527 21.80 -36.73 24.14
C GLU A 527 22.50 -36.48 25.48
N ARG A 528 22.86 -35.22 25.78
CA ARG A 528 23.42 -34.83 27.08
C ARG A 528 22.44 -35.01 28.25
N GLU A 529 21.18 -34.59 28.07
CA GLU A 529 20.14 -34.78 29.10
C GLU A 529 19.81 -36.26 29.34
N HIS A 530 19.94 -37.11 28.31
CA HIS A 530 19.66 -38.54 28.41
C HIS A 530 20.79 -39.33 29.11
N GLU A 531 22.03 -38.84 29.06
CA GLU A 531 23.15 -39.35 29.85
C GLU A 531 23.08 -38.89 31.33
N GLU A 532 22.68 -37.64 31.58
CA GLU A 532 22.50 -37.11 32.93
C GLU A 532 21.34 -37.78 33.70
N MET A 533 20.24 -38.12 33.02
CA MET A 533 19.12 -38.85 33.63
C MET A 533 19.43 -40.34 33.91
N ARG A 534 20.34 -40.96 33.15
CA ARG A 534 20.83 -42.32 33.45
C ARG A 534 21.79 -42.35 34.64
N ALA A 535 22.52 -41.26 34.88
CA ALA A 535 23.43 -41.12 36.01
C ALA A 535 22.70 -40.85 37.35
N ALA A 536 21.48 -40.30 37.31
CA ALA A 536 20.78 -39.79 38.49
C ALA A 536 19.77 -40.77 39.14
N GLY A 537 19.94 -42.09 38.98
CA GLY A 537 19.01 -43.15 39.41
C GLY A 537 18.04 -42.81 40.57
N VAL A 538 16.79 -42.46 40.22
CA VAL A 538 15.67 -42.31 41.17
C VAL A 538 14.44 -43.01 40.59
N GLY A 539 14.00 -44.06 41.28
CA GLY A 539 12.73 -44.74 41.05
C GLY A 539 11.64 -44.28 42.03
N VAL A 540 10.53 -45.04 42.03
CA VAL A 540 9.30 -44.94 42.85
C VAL A 540 8.20 -44.12 42.16
N GLY A 541 6.95 -44.56 42.02
CA GLY A 541 6.27 -45.78 42.46
C GLY A 541 4.80 -45.70 42.03
N VAL A 542 4.27 -46.83 41.55
CA VAL A 542 2.92 -47.00 41.00
C VAL A 542 1.92 -47.29 42.13
N ASN A 543 0.70 -46.78 42.03
CA ASN A 543 -0.45 -47.33 42.75
C ASN A 543 -1.63 -47.51 41.78
N GLY A 544 -2.09 -48.75 41.66
CA GLY A 544 -3.06 -49.19 40.64
C GLY A 544 -4.44 -49.54 41.17
N ASN A 545 -5.33 -49.80 40.21
CA ASN A 545 -6.51 -50.70 40.22
C ASN A 545 -7.26 -50.45 38.90
N GLY A 546 -7.63 -51.37 38.03
CA GLY A 546 -7.62 -52.84 38.03
C GLY A 546 -8.84 -53.30 37.24
N LYS A 547 -8.65 -54.02 36.12
CA LYS A 547 -9.30 -55.31 35.78
C LYS A 547 -9.11 -55.71 34.31
N GLU A 548 -8.87 -57.02 34.21
CA GLU A 548 -8.40 -57.83 33.09
C GLU A 548 -9.53 -58.22 32.12
N HIS A 549 -9.17 -58.53 30.86
CA HIS A 549 -9.37 -59.87 30.30
C HIS A 549 -8.45 -60.11 29.09
N ALA A 550 -7.81 -61.28 29.09
CA ALA A 550 -6.81 -61.77 28.17
C ALA A 550 -7.38 -62.39 26.88
N SER A 551 -6.64 -62.37 25.77
CA SER A 551 -6.02 -63.57 25.17
C SER A 551 -5.34 -63.31 23.81
N GLU A 552 -4.12 -63.85 23.72
CA GLU A 552 -3.44 -64.47 22.56
C GLU A 552 -2.83 -63.64 21.41
N GLU A 553 -1.54 -63.34 21.61
CA GLU A 553 -0.37 -63.60 20.75
C GLU A 553 -0.53 -63.81 19.23
N THR A 554 0.12 -62.93 18.45
CA THR A 554 1.07 -63.37 17.41
C THR A 554 2.16 -62.32 17.18
N LYS A 555 3.42 -62.71 17.31
CA LYS A 555 4.63 -61.90 17.12
C LYS A 555 4.94 -61.70 15.62
N ALA A 556 5.22 -60.48 15.19
CA ALA A 556 6.06 -60.20 14.01
C ALA A 556 6.78 -58.86 14.21
N ALA A 557 8.09 -58.90 13.99
CA ALA A 557 9.08 -57.90 14.37
C ALA A 557 9.03 -56.61 13.54
N GLU A 558 9.24 -55.50 14.25
CA GLU A 558 9.59 -54.18 13.72
C GLU A 558 10.97 -54.23 13.05
N LYS A 559 11.05 -53.70 11.82
CA LYS A 559 12.31 -53.30 11.20
C LYS A 559 12.30 -51.78 11.08
N GLU A 560 13.18 -51.16 11.85
CA GLU A 560 13.57 -49.76 11.74
C GLU A 560 14.15 -49.49 10.34
N LEU A 561 13.72 -48.38 9.74
CA LEU A 561 14.30 -47.82 8.52
C LEU A 561 15.52 -46.96 8.92
N GLU A 562 16.72 -47.44 8.59
CA GLU A 562 17.98 -46.71 8.74
C GLU A 562 18.06 -45.52 7.75
N LYS A 563 18.47 -44.35 8.27
CA LYS A 563 18.90 -43.18 7.48
C LYS A 563 20.36 -43.36 7.04
N PRO A 564 20.77 -42.85 5.86
CA PRO A 564 22.13 -43.00 5.35
C PRO A 564 23.10 -42.04 6.04
N VAL A 565 24.22 -42.58 6.55
CA VAL A 565 25.34 -41.82 7.09
C VAL A 565 26.40 -41.61 5.99
N GLN A 566 26.71 -40.34 5.73
CA GLN A 566 27.89 -39.89 4.99
C GLN A 566 29.16 -40.26 5.77
N ALA A 567 30.07 -40.98 5.14
CA ALA A 567 31.38 -41.34 5.69
C ALA A 567 32.50 -40.54 5.01
N ALA A 568 33.42 -40.01 5.80
CA ALA A 568 34.72 -39.54 5.37
C ALA A 568 35.84 -40.35 6.07
N GLY A 569 36.69 -40.99 5.26
CA GLY A 569 38.14 -41.17 5.45
C GLY A 569 38.67 -42.29 6.36
N GLY A 570 39.47 -43.22 5.80
CA GLY A 570 40.53 -43.92 6.56
C GLY A 570 40.94 -45.35 6.15
N GLU A 571 41.60 -45.50 5.01
CA GLU A 571 42.73 -46.41 4.63
C GLU A 571 42.87 -47.89 5.15
N ASN A 572 42.94 -48.85 4.21
CA ASN A 572 44.20 -49.60 3.89
C ASN A 572 44.10 -50.52 2.64
N ALA A 573 45.24 -50.72 1.99
CA ALA A 573 45.50 -51.12 0.59
C ALA A 573 45.29 -52.60 0.16
N THR A 574 45.07 -52.83 -1.14
CA THR A 574 46.06 -53.42 -2.09
C THR A 574 45.55 -53.47 -3.56
N ASP A 575 46.37 -52.86 -4.44
CA ASP A 575 46.88 -53.28 -5.75
C ASP A 575 46.10 -53.21 -7.10
N SER A 576 46.78 -52.56 -8.05
CA SER A 576 46.87 -52.72 -9.52
C SER A 576 45.84 -52.08 -10.47
N GLY A 577 46.34 -51.20 -11.35
CA GLY A 577 45.77 -50.92 -12.68
C GLY A 577 45.71 -49.45 -13.09
N GLU A 578 46.78 -48.95 -13.73
CA GLU A 578 46.92 -47.60 -14.28
C GLU A 578 45.84 -47.22 -15.32
N ALA A 579 45.20 -46.06 -15.13
CA ALA A 579 44.72 -45.20 -16.21
C ALA A 579 44.59 -43.75 -15.71
N ASN A 580 45.31 -42.85 -16.38
CA ASN A 580 45.32 -41.41 -16.12
C ASN A 580 43.91 -40.80 -16.11
N ALA A 581 43.43 -40.38 -14.94
CA ALA A 581 42.37 -39.41 -14.81
C ALA A 581 42.89 -38.26 -13.93
N ALA A 582 43.27 -37.16 -14.57
CA ALA A 582 43.43 -35.89 -13.89
C ALA A 582 42.11 -35.60 -13.15
N SER A 583 42.24 -35.38 -11.84
CA SER A 583 41.14 -34.93 -10.99
C SER A 583 40.56 -33.64 -11.57
N ALA A 584 39.41 -33.76 -12.22
CA ALA A 584 38.52 -32.63 -12.41
C ALA A 584 38.06 -32.20 -11.01
N GLN A 585 38.79 -31.24 -10.41
CA GLN A 585 38.13 -30.33 -9.48
C GLN A 585 36.98 -29.72 -10.26
N GLU A 586 35.74 -30.04 -9.86
CA GLU A 586 34.56 -29.32 -10.31
C GLU A 586 34.78 -27.84 -9.97
N GLY A 587 35.28 -27.08 -10.94
CA GLY A 587 35.17 -25.64 -10.91
C GLY A 587 33.69 -25.32 -10.92
N PHE A 588 33.16 -24.83 -9.80
CA PHE A 588 31.84 -24.20 -9.73
C PHE A 588 31.79 -23.08 -10.77
N SER A 589 31.30 -23.40 -11.97
CA SER A 589 31.15 -22.46 -13.07
C SER A 589 29.85 -21.70 -12.88
N PHE A 590 29.95 -20.40 -12.61
CA PHE A 590 28.83 -19.47 -12.51
C PHE A 590 28.13 -19.18 -13.84
N SER A 591 28.50 -19.87 -14.92
CA SER A 591 28.05 -19.56 -16.29
C SER A 591 26.52 -19.45 -16.47
N ASN A 592 25.72 -20.07 -15.59
CA ASN A 592 24.25 -20.07 -15.71
C ASN A 592 23.49 -19.32 -14.60
N LYS A 593 24.15 -18.76 -13.58
CA LYS A 593 23.46 -18.04 -12.47
C LYS A 593 23.54 -16.53 -12.65
N ARG A 594 22.52 -15.79 -12.22
CA ARG A 594 22.49 -14.32 -12.26
C ARG A 594 22.77 -13.72 -10.89
N LEU A 595 23.28 -12.49 -10.84
CA LEU A 595 23.37 -11.76 -9.59
C LEU A 595 21.96 -11.42 -9.08
N CYS A 596 21.67 -11.71 -7.80
CA CYS A 596 20.46 -11.22 -7.16
C CYS A 596 20.61 -9.72 -6.89
N GLU A 597 19.63 -8.93 -7.31
CA GLU A 597 19.55 -7.53 -6.97
C GLU A 597 19.37 -7.34 -5.46
N ARG A 598 20.04 -6.34 -4.88
CA ARG A 598 20.02 -6.08 -3.43
C ARG A 598 18.61 -5.82 -2.92
N TRP A 599 17.80 -5.10 -3.69
CA TRP A 599 16.43 -4.79 -3.30
C TRP A 599 15.58 -6.06 -3.21
N LEU A 600 15.80 -7.04 -4.11
CA LEU A 600 15.08 -8.30 -4.09
C LEU A 600 15.50 -9.16 -2.90
N ASP A 601 16.80 -9.19 -2.59
CA ASP A 601 17.31 -9.86 -1.39
C ASP A 601 16.70 -9.28 -0.10
N ASN A 602 16.61 -7.94 -0.02
CA ASN A 602 15.90 -7.30 1.08
C ASN A 602 14.43 -7.71 1.14
N LEU A 603 13.73 -7.84 0.00
CA LEU A 603 12.35 -8.33 -0.02
C LEU A 603 12.23 -9.79 0.44
N PHE A 604 13.24 -10.65 0.20
CA PHE A 604 13.28 -11.99 0.79
C PHE A 604 13.36 -11.94 2.31
N MET A 605 14.13 -11.03 2.88
CA MET A 605 14.20 -10.83 4.34
C MET A 605 12.87 -10.30 4.90
N VAL A 606 12.25 -9.34 4.21
CA VAL A 606 10.91 -8.84 4.56
C VAL A 606 9.87 -9.96 4.53
N LEU A 607 9.90 -10.80 3.51
CA LEU A 607 8.98 -11.94 3.39
C LEU A 607 9.25 -13.00 4.47
N TYR A 608 10.53 -13.26 4.78
CA TYR A 608 10.90 -14.17 5.86
C TYR A 608 10.32 -13.72 7.20
N GLU A 609 10.41 -12.43 7.53
CA GLU A 609 9.85 -11.90 8.78
C GLU A 609 8.32 -12.07 8.83
N ASP A 610 7.61 -11.73 7.75
CA ASP A 610 6.16 -11.94 7.66
C ASP A 610 5.80 -13.44 7.84
N LEU A 611 6.51 -14.35 7.17
CA LEU A 611 6.31 -15.80 7.31
C LEU A 611 6.64 -16.31 8.71
N ARG A 612 7.74 -15.85 9.31
CA ARG A 612 8.19 -16.24 10.66
C ARG A 612 7.11 -15.90 11.69
N ILE A 613 6.63 -14.66 11.67
CA ILE A 613 5.58 -14.20 12.57
C ILE A 613 4.28 -14.98 12.33
N TRP A 614 3.92 -15.21 11.07
CA TRP A 614 2.74 -16.01 10.73
C TRP A 614 2.84 -17.46 11.24
N THR A 615 4.00 -18.10 11.09
CA THR A 615 4.24 -19.46 11.59
C THR A 615 4.16 -19.53 13.11
N ILE A 616 4.76 -18.58 13.83
CA ILE A 616 4.67 -18.49 15.30
C ILE A 616 3.20 -18.38 15.72
N PHE A 617 2.47 -17.45 15.12
CA PHE A 617 1.04 -17.27 15.39
C PHE A 617 0.25 -18.57 15.16
N ARG A 618 0.45 -19.26 14.04
CA ARG A 618 -0.26 -20.52 13.76
C ARG A 618 0.11 -21.63 14.75
N ALA A 619 1.37 -21.72 15.16
CA ALA A 619 1.82 -22.67 16.16
C ALA A 619 1.18 -22.40 17.53
N GLU A 620 1.10 -21.13 17.94
CA GLU A 620 0.42 -20.72 19.17
C GLU A 620 -1.07 -21.08 19.11
N VAL A 621 -1.78 -20.72 18.03
CA VAL A 621 -3.20 -21.08 17.86
C VAL A 621 -3.42 -22.59 17.97
N ALA A 622 -2.55 -23.39 17.34
CA ALA A 622 -2.62 -24.84 17.43
C ALA A 622 -2.39 -25.36 18.86
N HIS A 623 -1.37 -24.84 19.54
CA HIS A 623 -1.05 -25.20 20.92
C HIS A 623 -2.22 -24.91 21.87
N PHE A 624 -2.79 -23.70 21.82
CA PHE A 624 -3.94 -23.33 22.66
C PHE A 624 -5.18 -24.17 22.34
N LYS A 625 -5.40 -24.49 21.06
CA LYS A 625 -6.49 -25.39 20.64
C LYS A 625 -6.36 -26.78 21.24
N THR A 626 -5.14 -27.34 21.30
CA THR A 626 -4.90 -28.66 21.94
C THR A 626 -5.11 -28.64 23.45
N GLN A 627 -4.85 -27.50 24.10
CA GLN A 627 -5.09 -27.33 25.53
C GLN A 627 -6.54 -27.00 25.88
N HIS A 628 -7.42 -26.85 24.87
CA HIS A 628 -8.79 -26.36 25.03
C HIS A 628 -8.88 -25.00 25.76
N VAL A 629 -7.85 -24.16 25.59
CA VAL A 629 -7.80 -22.80 26.15
C VAL A 629 -8.07 -21.79 25.03
N ALA A 630 -8.83 -20.74 25.34
CA ALA A 630 -9.08 -19.66 24.40
C ALA A 630 -7.79 -18.88 24.14
N TYR A 631 -7.35 -18.83 22.88
CA TYR A 631 -6.24 -17.98 22.47
C TYR A 631 -6.73 -16.53 22.37
N ARG A 632 -6.14 -15.64 23.18
CA ARG A 632 -6.51 -14.23 23.26
C ARG A 632 -5.35 -13.35 22.79
N LYS A 633 -5.70 -12.33 22.00
CA LYS A 633 -4.85 -11.27 21.46
C LYS A 633 -5.64 -9.97 21.53
N THR A 634 -4.97 -8.83 21.52
CA THR A 634 -5.64 -7.52 21.48
C THR A 634 -6.35 -7.31 20.14
N GLY A 635 -7.29 -6.37 20.10
CA GLY A 635 -7.95 -5.96 18.86
C GLY A 635 -6.94 -5.55 17.77
N LEU A 636 -5.94 -4.73 18.10
CA LEU A 636 -4.91 -4.29 17.15
C LEU A 636 -4.06 -5.46 16.64
N GLU A 637 -3.67 -6.41 17.51
CA GLU A 637 -2.93 -7.59 17.08
C GLU A 637 -3.72 -8.43 16.07
N TRP A 638 -5.01 -8.66 16.31
CA TRP A 638 -5.88 -9.38 15.37
C TRP A 638 -6.01 -8.65 14.03
N GLU A 639 -6.08 -7.32 14.03
CA GLU A 639 -6.10 -6.53 12.79
C GLU A 639 -4.79 -6.69 11.99
N ILE A 640 -3.63 -6.58 12.65
CA ILE A 640 -2.31 -6.76 12.02
C ILE A 640 -2.17 -8.19 11.48
N LEU A 641 -2.61 -9.19 12.24
CA LEU A 641 -2.60 -10.59 11.82
C LEU A 641 -3.54 -10.85 10.63
N GLY A 642 -4.69 -10.19 10.58
CA GLY A 642 -5.59 -10.21 9.41
C GLY A 642 -4.90 -9.65 8.17
N ASP A 643 -4.23 -8.50 8.28
CA ASP A 643 -3.47 -7.91 7.18
C ASP A 643 -2.31 -8.80 6.73
N LEU A 644 -1.59 -9.39 7.68
CA LEU A 644 -0.49 -10.33 7.42
C LEU A 644 -1.00 -11.57 6.68
N GLY A 645 -2.11 -12.15 7.14
CA GLY A 645 -2.76 -13.29 6.48
C GLY A 645 -3.17 -12.95 5.04
N LEU A 646 -3.74 -11.77 4.80
CA LEU A 646 -4.07 -11.31 3.45
C LEU A 646 -2.82 -11.14 2.58
N ARG A 647 -1.74 -10.51 3.09
CA ARG A 647 -0.47 -10.35 2.35
C ARG A 647 0.13 -11.69 1.95
N LEU A 648 0.03 -12.70 2.81
CA LEU A 648 0.54 -14.05 2.60
C LEU A 648 -0.46 -14.99 1.88
N HIS A 649 -1.58 -14.48 1.37
CA HIS A 649 -2.61 -15.23 0.66
C HIS A 649 -3.38 -16.28 1.49
N HIS A 650 -3.43 -16.14 2.81
CA HIS A 650 -4.26 -16.94 3.72
C HIS A 650 -5.61 -16.28 3.98
N LYS A 651 -6.50 -16.29 2.96
CA LYS A 651 -7.76 -15.53 2.98
C LYS A 651 -8.73 -15.94 4.09
N GLU A 652 -8.92 -17.24 4.31
CA GLU A 652 -9.86 -17.74 5.32
C GLU A 652 -9.37 -17.43 6.73
N GLU A 653 -8.09 -17.66 7.01
CA GLU A 653 -7.50 -17.35 8.32
C GLU A 653 -7.46 -15.83 8.57
N ALA A 654 -7.24 -15.02 7.54
CA ALA A 654 -7.34 -13.57 7.64
C ALA A 654 -8.76 -13.11 7.96
N LYS A 655 -9.77 -13.71 7.31
CA LYS A 655 -11.19 -13.47 7.61
C LYS A 655 -11.52 -13.83 9.06
N GLU A 656 -11.03 -14.96 9.56
CA GLU A 656 -11.18 -15.34 10.98
C GLU A 656 -10.50 -14.34 11.92
N ALA A 657 -9.29 -13.87 11.59
CA ALA A 657 -8.57 -12.88 12.38
C ALA A 657 -9.34 -11.55 12.46
N TYR A 658 -9.88 -11.06 11.34
CA TYR A 658 -10.74 -9.88 11.36
C TYR A 658 -12.02 -10.08 12.15
N GLN A 659 -12.66 -11.26 12.07
CA GLN A 659 -13.82 -11.56 12.91
C GLN A 659 -13.48 -11.50 14.41
N ARG A 660 -12.34 -12.09 14.82
CA ARG A 660 -11.88 -12.03 16.22
C ARG A 660 -11.47 -10.64 16.66
N CYS A 661 -10.94 -9.82 15.75
CA CYS A 661 -10.68 -8.40 16.03
C CYS A 661 -11.96 -7.69 16.50
N LEU A 662 -13.12 -8.05 15.94
CA LEU A 662 -14.42 -7.43 16.23
C LEU A 662 -15.09 -7.95 17.52
N ASP A 663 -14.52 -8.95 18.19
CA ASP A 663 -14.94 -9.34 19.54
C ASP A 663 -14.52 -8.27 20.57
N SER A 664 -13.50 -7.46 20.24
CA SER A 664 -13.08 -6.30 21.03
C SER A 664 -13.95 -5.07 20.74
N GLN A 665 -14.01 -4.13 21.70
CA GLN A 665 -14.68 -2.84 21.52
C GLN A 665 -13.73 -1.76 20.96
N ARG A 666 -12.66 -2.16 20.27
CA ARG A 666 -11.69 -1.22 19.71
C ARG A 666 -12.32 -0.36 18.61
N TYR A 667 -12.01 0.92 18.59
CA TYR A 667 -12.45 1.83 17.54
C TYR A 667 -11.62 1.63 16.25
N SER A 668 -12.05 0.70 15.40
CA SER A 668 -11.44 0.49 14.08
C SER A 668 -12.47 0.11 13.02
N TYR A 669 -12.43 0.80 11.88
CA TYR A 669 -13.29 0.52 10.73
C TYR A 669 -12.70 -0.52 9.77
N LYS A 670 -11.38 -0.76 9.82
CA LYS A 670 -10.65 -1.56 8.84
C LYS A 670 -11.11 -3.03 8.80
N PRO A 671 -11.28 -3.75 9.94
CA PRO A 671 -11.79 -5.11 9.92
C PRO A 671 -13.20 -5.20 9.33
N TRP A 672 -14.07 -4.22 9.62
CA TRP A 672 -15.41 -4.14 9.03
C TRP A 672 -15.36 -3.99 7.51
N GLN A 673 -14.48 -3.12 7.00
CA GLN A 673 -14.30 -2.94 5.55
C GLN A 673 -13.78 -4.23 4.90
N LYS A 674 -12.75 -4.87 5.48
CA LYS A 674 -12.15 -6.09 4.91
C LYS A 674 -13.12 -7.28 4.91
N LEU A 675 -13.95 -7.39 5.95
CA LEU A 675 -15.02 -8.38 5.99
C LEU A 675 -16.15 -8.07 5.01
N MET A 676 -16.52 -6.80 4.84
CA MET A 676 -17.50 -6.38 3.83
C MET A 676 -17.05 -6.77 2.42
N GLU A 677 -15.79 -6.47 2.07
CA GLU A 677 -15.15 -6.88 0.82
C GLU A 677 -15.25 -8.41 0.63
N THR A 678 -14.84 -9.17 1.65
CA THR A 678 -14.83 -10.65 1.61
C THR A 678 -16.25 -11.24 1.46
N TYR A 679 -17.23 -10.77 2.23
CA TYR A 679 -18.60 -11.28 2.16
C TYR A 679 -19.30 -10.89 0.84
N ALA A 680 -18.99 -9.72 0.30
CA ALA A 680 -19.51 -9.29 -0.99
C ALA A 680 -18.94 -10.15 -2.13
N ASP A 681 -17.66 -10.53 -2.06
CA ASP A 681 -17.04 -11.49 -2.97
C ASP A 681 -17.68 -12.88 -2.89
N GLU A 682 -18.10 -13.31 -1.70
CA GLU A 682 -18.83 -14.55 -1.45
C GLU A 682 -20.32 -14.49 -1.87
N GLY A 683 -20.85 -13.30 -2.15
CA GLY A 683 -22.27 -13.08 -2.46
C GLY A 683 -23.20 -13.15 -1.25
N ASP A 684 -22.68 -13.10 -0.01
CA ASP A 684 -23.44 -13.15 1.24
C ASP A 684 -24.10 -11.79 1.54
N LEU A 685 -25.32 -11.61 1.02
CA LEU A 685 -26.09 -10.39 1.16
C LEU A 685 -26.23 -9.92 2.62
N GLN A 686 -26.56 -10.83 3.55
CA GLN A 686 -26.91 -10.44 4.90
C GLN A 686 -25.68 -9.94 5.67
N ARG A 687 -24.56 -10.66 5.58
CA ARG A 687 -23.32 -10.26 6.27
C ARG A 687 -22.67 -9.04 5.63
N THR A 688 -22.72 -8.91 4.30
CA THR A 688 -22.24 -7.69 3.64
C THR A 688 -23.03 -6.47 4.09
N LEU A 689 -24.36 -6.54 4.19
CA LEU A 689 -25.15 -5.40 4.67
C LEU A 689 -24.86 -5.06 6.14
N GLN A 690 -24.73 -6.07 7.01
CA GLN A 690 -24.38 -5.85 8.42
C GLN A 690 -23.02 -5.17 8.61
N THR A 691 -22.03 -5.53 7.80
CA THR A 691 -20.71 -4.91 7.82
C THR A 691 -20.75 -3.53 7.17
N ALA A 692 -21.41 -3.37 6.02
CA ALA A 692 -21.57 -2.10 5.31
C ALA A 692 -22.22 -1.01 6.17
N ILE A 693 -23.25 -1.33 6.96
CA ILE A 693 -23.88 -0.39 7.91
C ILE A 693 -22.85 0.22 8.86
N ARG A 694 -21.93 -0.59 9.37
CA ARG A 694 -20.89 -0.15 10.32
C ARG A 694 -19.80 0.64 9.61
N VAL A 695 -19.37 0.19 8.43
CA VAL A 695 -18.41 0.96 7.61
C VAL A 695 -18.98 2.34 7.28
N ALA A 696 -20.26 2.42 6.87
CA ALA A 696 -20.96 3.68 6.61
C ALA A 696 -21.01 4.55 7.86
N ALA A 697 -21.26 3.96 9.02
CA ALA A 697 -21.28 4.69 10.28
C ALA A 697 -19.93 5.32 10.64
N TYR A 698 -18.83 4.54 10.52
CA TYR A 698 -17.48 5.06 10.71
C TYR A 698 -17.17 6.19 9.72
N GLN A 699 -17.47 5.99 8.44
CA GLN A 699 -17.22 6.98 7.39
C GLN A 699 -18.00 8.28 7.62
N HIS A 700 -19.28 8.20 7.96
CA HIS A 700 -20.10 9.38 8.24
C HIS A 700 -19.68 10.12 9.51
N ASN A 701 -19.18 9.38 10.52
CA ASN A 701 -18.60 9.97 11.73
C ASN A 701 -17.29 10.72 11.45
N GLU A 702 -16.55 10.30 10.42
CA GLU A 702 -15.37 10.99 9.87
C GLU A 702 -15.74 11.91 8.70
N TYR A 703 -16.98 12.40 8.65
CA TYR A 703 -17.47 13.43 7.71
C TYR A 703 -17.40 13.05 6.21
N SER A 704 -17.31 11.75 5.91
CA SER A 704 -17.50 11.24 4.57
C SER A 704 -18.99 11.02 4.31
N GLU A 705 -19.59 11.97 3.59
CA GLU A 705 -21.02 12.00 3.23
C GLU A 705 -21.25 11.58 1.76
N ALA A 706 -20.18 11.29 1.03
CA ALA A 706 -20.25 10.78 -0.33
C ALA A 706 -20.85 9.37 -0.35
N SER A 707 -21.86 9.18 -1.18
CA SER A 707 -22.39 7.88 -1.54
C SER A 707 -21.46 7.18 -2.55
N TYR A 708 -20.96 7.90 -3.56
CA TYR A 708 -20.16 7.32 -4.64
C TYR A 708 -19.00 8.26 -5.05
N PRO A 709 -17.78 7.77 -5.37
CA PRO A 709 -17.34 6.38 -5.57
C PRO A 709 -16.68 5.75 -4.32
N THR A 710 -17.49 5.29 -3.37
CA THR A 710 -17.00 4.64 -2.14
C THR A 710 -16.89 3.13 -2.31
N SER A 711 -16.02 2.50 -1.50
CA SER A 711 -15.95 1.04 -1.39
C SER A 711 -17.31 0.41 -1.02
N ILE A 712 -18.11 1.08 -0.18
CA ILE A 712 -19.46 0.59 0.19
C ILE A 712 -20.33 0.47 -1.05
N ALA A 713 -20.42 1.55 -1.85
CA ALA A 713 -21.23 1.55 -3.06
C ALA A 713 -20.78 0.47 -4.06
N HIS A 714 -19.48 0.30 -4.29
CA HIS A 714 -18.95 -0.73 -5.16
C HIS A 714 -19.46 -2.13 -4.78
N HIS A 715 -19.36 -2.51 -3.50
CA HIS A 715 -19.77 -3.83 -3.03
C HIS A 715 -21.30 -4.00 -3.00
N LEU A 716 -22.05 -2.94 -2.71
CA LEU A 716 -23.51 -2.98 -2.81
C LEU A 716 -23.98 -3.12 -4.26
N PHE A 717 -23.34 -2.44 -5.22
CA PHE A 717 -23.64 -2.57 -6.65
C PHE A 717 -23.26 -3.95 -7.18
N LYS A 718 -22.14 -4.52 -6.73
CA LYS A 718 -21.76 -5.90 -7.03
C LYS A 718 -22.82 -6.90 -6.56
N LEU A 719 -23.34 -6.73 -5.33
CA LEU A 719 -24.47 -7.54 -4.86
C LEU A 719 -25.75 -7.26 -5.65
N GLY A 720 -25.93 -6.04 -6.14
CA GLY A 720 -27.04 -5.63 -7.00
C GLY A 720 -27.11 -6.45 -8.28
N GLN A 721 -25.97 -6.72 -8.92
CA GLN A 721 -25.88 -7.59 -10.10
C GLN A 721 -26.32 -9.04 -9.82
N ILE A 722 -26.18 -9.52 -8.57
CA ILE A 722 -26.50 -10.90 -8.19
C ILE A 722 -27.94 -11.02 -7.68
N HIS A 723 -28.38 -10.11 -6.81
CA HIS A 723 -29.62 -10.21 -6.02
C HIS A 723 -30.72 -9.24 -6.47
N GLY A 724 -30.38 -8.19 -7.22
CA GLY A 724 -31.28 -7.08 -7.55
C GLY A 724 -31.37 -6.01 -6.45
N HIS A 725 -31.50 -4.75 -6.85
CA HIS A 725 -31.54 -3.61 -5.91
C HIS A 725 -32.77 -3.65 -4.99
N ALA A 726 -33.92 -4.12 -5.51
CA ALA A 726 -35.14 -4.24 -4.72
C ALA A 726 -34.95 -5.18 -3.52
N LYS A 727 -34.29 -6.33 -3.74
CA LYS A 727 -34.01 -7.30 -2.67
C LYS A 727 -33.07 -6.73 -1.62
N ILE A 728 -32.05 -5.96 -2.03
CA ILE A 728 -31.15 -5.27 -1.08
C ILE A 728 -31.94 -4.27 -0.23
N SER A 729 -32.79 -3.46 -0.86
CA SER A 729 -33.65 -2.48 -0.17
C SER A 729 -34.60 -3.15 0.83
N TYR A 730 -35.33 -4.20 0.42
CA TYR A 730 -36.22 -4.92 1.33
C TYR A 730 -35.48 -5.58 2.50
N THR A 731 -34.27 -6.09 2.24
CA THR A 731 -33.43 -6.68 3.29
C THR A 731 -33.01 -5.60 4.30
N LEU A 732 -32.57 -4.42 3.85
CA LEU A 732 -32.26 -3.29 4.72
C LEU A 732 -33.45 -2.85 5.57
N LEU A 733 -34.64 -2.74 4.96
CA LEU A 733 -35.88 -2.40 5.68
C LEU A 733 -36.21 -3.44 6.75
N SER A 734 -36.00 -4.73 6.46
CA SER A 734 -36.26 -5.81 7.42
C SER A 734 -35.30 -5.84 8.61
N MET A 735 -34.13 -5.18 8.52
CA MET A 735 -33.14 -5.11 9.60
C MET A 735 -33.54 -4.16 10.74
N GLY A 736 -34.58 -3.33 10.56
CA GLY A 736 -35.10 -2.46 11.63
C GLY A 736 -34.10 -1.39 12.09
N LEU A 737 -33.35 -0.80 11.16
CA LEU A 737 -32.32 0.20 11.45
C LEU A 737 -32.94 1.53 11.92
N PRO A 738 -32.24 2.32 12.76
CA PRO A 738 -32.63 3.70 13.06
C PRO A 738 -32.73 4.55 11.78
N ASP A 739 -33.73 5.43 11.70
CA ASP A 739 -34.03 6.21 10.48
C ASP A 739 -32.80 6.92 9.87
N PRO A 740 -31.88 7.53 10.64
CA PRO A 740 -30.73 8.20 10.03
C PRO A 740 -29.72 7.25 9.40
N ILE A 741 -29.54 6.05 9.98
CA ILE A 741 -28.69 5.00 9.39
C ILE A 741 -29.37 4.42 8.15
N LEU A 742 -30.68 4.20 8.22
CA LEU A 742 -31.44 3.73 7.06
C LEU A 742 -31.31 4.71 5.89
N LYS A 743 -31.44 6.02 6.14
CA LYS A 743 -31.26 7.07 5.11
C LYS A 743 -29.87 7.07 4.49
N ILE A 744 -28.83 6.83 5.28
CA ILE A 744 -27.46 6.68 4.77
C ILE A 744 -27.37 5.45 3.86
N MET A 745 -27.88 4.31 4.30
CA MET A 745 -27.85 3.10 3.48
C MET A 745 -28.69 3.23 2.20
N GLU A 746 -29.83 3.92 2.28
CA GLU A 746 -30.68 4.25 1.14
C GLU A 746 -30.00 5.22 0.16
N SER A 747 -29.08 6.09 0.60
CA SER A 747 -28.40 7.02 -0.30
C SER A 747 -27.56 6.29 -1.35
N TYR A 748 -26.86 5.21 -0.96
CA TYR A 748 -26.11 4.36 -1.89
C TYR A 748 -27.03 3.71 -2.93
N LEU A 749 -28.19 3.20 -2.51
CA LEU A 749 -29.17 2.57 -3.42
C LEU A 749 -29.85 3.59 -4.32
N ASN A 750 -30.20 4.77 -3.77
CA ASN A 750 -30.77 5.87 -4.53
C ASN A 750 -29.78 6.36 -5.59
N TYR A 751 -28.50 6.45 -5.27
CA TYR A 751 -27.45 6.71 -6.27
C TYR A 751 -27.51 5.68 -7.39
N GLY A 752 -27.51 4.39 -7.04
CA GLY A 752 -27.64 3.29 -8.01
C GLY A 752 -28.90 3.39 -8.88
N GLN A 753 -30.02 3.81 -8.33
CA GLN A 753 -31.28 4.03 -9.06
C GLN A 753 -31.21 5.24 -10.02
N VAL A 754 -30.71 6.38 -9.55
CA VAL A 754 -30.58 7.62 -10.34
C VAL A 754 -29.68 7.40 -11.54
N PHE A 755 -28.56 6.71 -11.34
CA PHE A 755 -27.57 6.45 -12.39
C PHE A 755 -27.78 5.13 -13.14
N LYS A 756 -28.85 4.38 -12.82
CA LYS A 756 -29.23 3.13 -13.47
C LYS A 756 -28.09 2.10 -13.49
N VAL A 757 -27.49 1.88 -12.33
CA VAL A 757 -26.47 0.83 -12.13
C VAL A 757 -27.10 -0.54 -12.36
N GLU A 758 -26.36 -1.48 -12.96
CA GLU A 758 -26.87 -2.81 -13.28
C GLU A 758 -27.53 -3.50 -12.07
N GLY A 759 -28.70 -4.09 -12.29
CA GLY A 759 -29.53 -4.66 -11.23
C GLY A 759 -30.52 -3.69 -10.57
N TYR A 760 -30.56 -2.42 -10.98
CA TYR A 760 -31.53 -1.44 -10.48
C TYR A 760 -32.99 -1.76 -10.83
N ASP A 761 -33.20 -2.46 -11.94
CA ASP A 761 -34.50 -2.82 -12.52
C ASP A 761 -34.93 -4.26 -12.22
N PHE A 762 -34.09 -5.01 -11.47
CA PHE A 762 -34.29 -6.42 -11.12
C PHE A 762 -35.09 -6.62 -9.82
#